data_AF-A0A1H5NIY8-F1
#
_entry.id   AF-A0A1H5NIY8-F1
#
_cell.length_a   1.000
_cell.length_b   1.000
_cell.length_c   1.000
_cell.angle_alpha   90.00
_cell.angle_beta   90.00
_cell.angle_gamma   90.00
#
_symmetry.space_group_name_H-M   'P 1'
#
loop_
_entity.id
_entity.type
_entity.pdbx_description
1 polymer ?
#
loop_
_entity_poly.entity_id
_entity_poly.type
_entity_poly.pdbx_seq_one_letter_code
_entity_poly.pdbx_strand_id
1 'polypeptide(L)'
;MGNNIKAPTRNESRKIKFMILLGIFSILNFLFFFFKQEHRVNSFLFGILAIVIFYGVLKKLYMWYNYSNISVPKPPEVTPEFTVDVLTTYFPGEPYEMITTTLKAIKNIHYPHTTYLCDEANDPFLKEFCEQHEIVHVTRDNRKDAKAGNINNALRKHATGDICVILDPDHIPQPDFLDPILPHFTNPKIGFVQIVQSYYNIEESLVARGAAEQTFQFYGPMMMTLNSYGAVNAIGANCVFRRSALDSIGGHAPGLCEDMHTAMLLYAEGWEAVYVPQVLAKGLAPSNLTNFFKQQLKWSRGSFDLWLKVYPKIFRKLTNRQKIHYGILPMHYLSGLIILFTFLIPILSLLFSTYPWRGNIIDFFLVLLPVAASAVLIRTYIQKWVIEKKERGFHIVGGLLHINTWWIYLLGLIYTILNKKVPYLPTPKEDDFKANLKIVLPNAIIAGLSIFAVVYGLYRDFTPFSIIMSFFALFNAGIMMFGIYVTMRLTNQNRILRTHLKKEHLLSLSRAKKGFYRLANSVFVATRTVALPVLLVILIIAMSFKEQNDESKWEEVLVPLSKSLKNDYLGIFLPSEGNGLTDIEAVNELEQDHNVDFDIISLYLPWTDESIKEFPHQLMQSVYARNKIPMITWEPWASTLAANDSVQELQNEKKIFKHILDGKFDNYIREFAQILKSQEKPVFLRFAHEFDNPQYPWSSAGGNTPEEFKAAWKHVYRLIKEEEAHKVILVWNPWKPDTMQKYYPGDEYVDWIGITLLDYSPLGNIKNLNFNELYLPFKEKLYWFTRKPVMLAEFGSLKSGASQQKWLQAAVDTINQQHEEISALVFFNSALDKNIPSGTSAGQKNLDWSIESWEFLDNKYGKAVKNDLSEPLSEIEVSKKTPITSFDIKGVRYKKGTSWKNNYYTLTKVVLEKDFRQIKAAGINTIQATGGNIYDHNLLLYSAEADLQLIYQFNIDQTLDFINERDKLKELEKDILDKVDDLRDKENIIGYSFDLNLQEHYTKPALFDQRTAYLKWLQSLTQKIKRIDPETPITLDLQLDSETGHLLEFLSNRLPVDSYGLVAKDPEYIQQVLKRTKEQGISVFISSLKPELLTSGKANLESTDFILENWQDERQSNWMTFDGLVDFRGRRKEVLRDVANYLHQKNVEKTAFSSRIIRPAEPLYPGQIYSYHAAVFNGESWSLHGLEDEHKFEWNLVKTDAFGNPLAVKKLGTKPNVDVIIPQSYENYEIMLTTRKKDSEYVTTTRTSLHTPEEIR
;
A
#
# COMPACT_ATOMS: atom_id res chain seq x y z
N MET A 1 -26.29 -37.99 31.05
CA MET A 1 -25.10 -38.66 30.48
C MET A 1 -23.97 -37.65 30.34
N GLY A 2 -23.06 -37.59 31.31
CA GLY A 2 -21.97 -36.60 31.35
C GLY A 2 -20.91 -36.88 30.26
N ASN A 3 -20.51 -35.85 29.51
CA ASN A 3 -19.31 -35.93 28.68
C ASN A 3 -18.09 -35.92 29.63
N ASN A 4 -17.59 -37.09 30.01
CA ASN A 4 -16.29 -37.15 30.70
C ASN A 4 -15.20 -36.65 29.74
N ILE A 5 -14.58 -35.51 30.07
CA ILE A 5 -13.47 -34.97 29.30
C ILE A 5 -12.27 -35.90 29.42
N LYS A 6 -11.70 -36.25 28.27
CA LYS A 6 -10.50 -37.08 28.21
C LYS A 6 -9.26 -36.21 28.03
N ALA A 7 -8.14 -36.65 28.62
CA ALA A 7 -6.84 -36.05 28.37
C ALA A 7 -6.49 -36.07 26.87
N PRO A 8 -5.71 -35.10 26.37
CA PRO A 8 -5.27 -35.08 24.97
C PRO A 8 -4.56 -36.37 24.58
N THR A 9 -4.86 -36.91 23.40
CA THR A 9 -4.09 -38.03 22.83
C THR A 9 -2.65 -37.60 22.53
N ARG A 10 -1.72 -38.55 22.38
CA ARG A 10 -0.32 -38.26 21.99
C ARG A 10 -0.25 -37.42 20.71
N ASN A 11 -1.10 -37.73 19.72
CA ASN A 11 -1.17 -36.99 18.46
C ASN A 11 -1.70 -35.57 18.64
N GLU A 12 -2.72 -35.37 19.48
CA GLU A 12 -3.24 -34.04 19.78
C GLU A 12 -2.23 -33.19 20.57
N SER A 13 -1.52 -33.77 21.54
CA SER A 13 -0.46 -33.09 22.27
C SER A 13 0.68 -32.65 21.34
N ARG A 14 1.13 -33.53 20.43
CA ARG A 14 2.11 -33.18 19.39
C ARG A 14 1.62 -32.04 18.49
N LYS A 15 0.36 -32.09 18.05
CA LYS A 15 -0.26 -31.02 17.23
C LYS A 15 -0.28 -29.68 17.96
N ILE A 16 -0.69 -29.65 19.24
CA ILE A 16 -0.71 -28.42 20.05
C ILE A 16 0.70 -27.82 20.15
N LYS A 17 1.69 -28.64 20.53
CA LYS A 17 3.08 -28.19 20.67
C LYS A 17 3.66 -27.67 19.36
N PHE A 18 3.36 -28.34 18.24
CA PHE A 18 3.79 -27.89 16.93
C PHE A 18 3.15 -26.56 16.52
N MET A 19 1.84 -26.37 16.72
CA MET A 19 1.18 -25.09 16.46
C MET A 19 1.76 -23.96 17.34
N ILE A 20 2.06 -24.24 18.61
CA ILE A 20 2.69 -23.26 19.51
C ILE A 20 4.09 -22.90 19.01
N LEU A 21 4.89 -23.87 18.56
CA LEU A 21 6.22 -23.61 18.00
C LEU A 21 6.16 -22.67 16.78
N LEU A 22 5.23 -22.93 15.85
CA LEU A 22 4.97 -22.05 14.71
C LEU A 22 4.54 -20.64 15.14
N GLY A 23 3.69 -20.55 16.18
CA GLY A 23 3.28 -19.28 16.76
C GLY A 23 4.43 -18.51 17.40
N ILE A 24 5.36 -19.18 18.08
CA ILE A 24 6.56 -18.57 18.67
C ILE A 24 7.48 -18.04 17.57
N PHE A 25 7.73 -18.83 16.51
CA PHE A 25 8.50 -18.38 15.36
C PHE A 25 7.88 -17.13 14.71
N SER A 26 6.55 -17.13 14.53
CA SER A 26 5.80 -15.99 14.02
C SER A 26 5.98 -14.74 14.89
N ILE A 27 5.93 -14.89 16.22
CA ILE A 27 6.13 -13.79 17.17
C ILE A 27 7.56 -13.23 17.06
N LEU A 28 8.58 -14.10 17.00
CA LEU A 28 9.97 -13.66 16.88
C LEU A 28 10.20 -12.88 15.58
N ASN A 29 9.67 -13.38 14.46
CA ASN A 29 9.72 -12.69 13.17
C ASN A 29 9.03 -11.31 13.23
N PHE A 30 7.84 -11.25 13.83
CA PHE A 30 7.13 -9.99 14.03
C PHE A 30 7.87 -9.00 14.91
N LEU A 31 8.44 -9.43 16.04
CA LEU A 31 9.20 -8.54 16.92
C LEU A 31 10.47 -8.02 16.23
N PHE A 32 11.18 -8.88 15.48
CA PHE A 32 12.35 -8.47 14.71
C PHE A 32 12.00 -7.39 13.67
N PHE A 33 10.91 -7.60 12.92
CA PHE A 33 10.40 -6.61 11.97
C PHE A 33 9.96 -5.31 12.67
N PHE A 34 9.16 -5.42 13.73
CA PHE A 34 8.52 -4.28 14.38
C PHE A 34 9.53 -3.33 15.05
N PHE A 35 10.59 -3.85 15.67
CA PHE A 35 11.56 -3.07 16.44
C PHE A 35 12.73 -2.51 15.61
N LYS A 36 12.72 -2.62 14.28
CA LYS A 36 13.73 -1.94 13.45
C LYS A 36 13.68 -0.42 13.68
N GLN A 37 14.86 0.18 13.88
CA GLN A 37 14.99 1.60 14.22
C GLN A 37 14.37 2.52 13.17
N GLU A 38 14.40 2.11 11.90
CA GLU A 38 13.85 2.88 10.79
C GLU A 38 12.34 3.10 10.88
N HIS A 39 11.61 2.24 11.58
CA HIS A 39 10.16 2.34 11.73
C HIS A 39 9.71 3.23 12.89
N ARG A 40 10.61 3.62 13.80
CA ARG A 40 10.24 4.45 14.95
C ARG A 40 10.05 5.90 14.53
N VAL A 41 8.89 6.49 14.89
CA VAL A 41 8.61 7.92 14.65
C VAL A 41 8.56 8.67 15.96
N ASN A 42 7.47 8.57 16.72
CA ASN A 42 7.37 9.20 18.03
C ASN A 42 7.84 8.24 19.14
N SER A 43 8.92 8.60 19.81
CA SER A 43 9.54 7.75 20.84
C SER A 43 8.63 7.40 22.02
N PHE A 44 7.77 8.32 22.45
CA PHE A 44 6.84 8.14 23.56
C PHE A 44 5.68 7.23 23.17
N LEU A 45 4.98 7.53 22.07
CA LEU A 45 3.89 6.69 21.57
C LEU A 45 4.37 5.29 21.17
N PHE A 46 5.56 5.19 20.58
CA PHE A 46 6.18 3.90 20.29
C PHE A 46 6.44 3.10 21.58
N GLY A 47 6.90 3.75 22.65
CA GLY A 47 7.07 3.10 23.96
C GLY A 47 5.76 2.55 24.51
N ILE A 48 4.67 3.31 24.44
CA ILE A 48 3.33 2.85 24.84
C ILE A 48 2.89 1.65 23.99
N LEU A 49 3.02 1.74 22.65
CA LEU A 49 2.68 0.66 21.74
C LEU A 49 3.53 -0.60 21.98
N ALA A 50 4.83 -0.44 22.25
CA ALA A 50 5.72 -1.54 22.59
C ALA A 50 5.31 -2.24 23.89
N ILE A 51 4.87 -1.50 24.91
CA ILE A 51 4.32 -2.08 26.16
C ILE A 51 3.06 -2.89 25.87
N VAL A 52 2.14 -2.38 25.04
CA VAL A 52 0.92 -3.09 24.63
C VAL A 52 1.26 -4.39 23.91
N ILE A 53 2.18 -4.35 22.95
CA ILE A 53 2.64 -5.53 22.19
C ILE A 53 3.32 -6.54 23.12
N PHE A 54 4.25 -6.09 23.96
CA PHE A 54 4.97 -6.94 24.90
C PHE A 54 4.02 -7.65 25.87
N TYR A 55 3.08 -6.91 26.45
CA TYR A 55 2.05 -7.50 27.31
C TYR A 55 1.19 -8.52 26.55
N GLY A 56 0.79 -8.20 25.32
CA GLY A 56 0.05 -9.10 24.44
C GLY A 56 0.80 -10.41 24.21
N VAL A 57 2.08 -10.33 23.83
CA VAL A 57 2.96 -11.48 23.63
C VAL A 57 3.10 -12.29 24.92
N LEU A 58 3.40 -11.65 26.05
CA LEU A 58 3.56 -12.32 27.34
C LEU A 58 2.29 -13.10 27.74
N LYS A 59 1.11 -12.49 27.57
CA LYS A 59 -0.18 -13.13 27.85
C LYS A 59 -0.40 -14.36 26.94
N LYS A 60 -0.06 -14.28 25.66
CA LYS A 60 -0.18 -15.42 24.72
C LYS A 60 0.80 -16.54 25.06
N LEU A 61 2.06 -16.21 25.33
CA LEU A 61 3.08 -17.19 25.73
C LEU A 61 2.68 -17.90 27.02
N TYR A 62 2.14 -17.19 28.00
CA TYR A 62 1.64 -17.80 29.23
C TYR A 62 0.44 -18.73 28.97
N MET A 63 -0.51 -18.34 28.12
CA MET A 63 -1.61 -19.22 27.72
C MET A 63 -1.10 -20.48 27.01
N TRP A 64 -0.17 -20.33 26.06
CA TRP A 64 0.40 -21.45 25.31
C TRP A 64 1.24 -22.38 26.19
N TYR A 65 2.00 -21.84 27.14
CA TYR A 65 2.69 -22.60 28.18
C TYR A 65 1.73 -23.49 28.98
N ASN A 66 0.52 -23.00 29.26
CA ASN A 66 -0.50 -23.83 29.91
C ASN A 66 -1.11 -24.85 28.93
N TYR A 67 -1.42 -24.43 27.70
CA TYR A 67 -2.03 -25.32 26.71
C TYR A 67 -1.16 -26.51 26.28
N SER A 68 0.16 -26.41 26.40
CA SER A 68 1.07 -27.49 25.98
C SER A 68 0.98 -28.78 26.81
N ASN A 69 0.43 -28.73 28.03
CA ASN A 69 0.45 -29.83 29.00
C ASN A 69 -0.91 -30.09 29.68
N ILE A 70 -2.02 -29.93 28.96
CA ILE A 70 -3.37 -30.25 29.46
C ILE A 70 -3.41 -31.70 29.95
N SER A 71 -3.85 -31.92 31.19
CA SER A 71 -4.02 -33.26 31.78
C SER A 71 -5.36 -33.39 32.52
N VAL A 72 -5.85 -34.62 32.64
CA VAL A 72 -7.06 -34.94 33.40
C VAL A 72 -6.68 -36.01 34.43
N PRO A 73 -6.74 -35.71 35.74
CA PRO A 73 -6.47 -36.71 36.76
C PRO A 73 -7.58 -37.77 36.76
N LYS A 74 -7.20 -39.03 37.00
CA LYS A 74 -8.17 -40.11 37.24
C LYS A 74 -8.41 -40.21 38.75
N PRO A 75 -9.67 -40.37 39.21
CA PRO A 75 -9.93 -40.67 40.61
C PRO A 75 -9.31 -42.02 40.97
N PRO A 76 -8.67 -42.15 42.15
CA PRO A 76 -8.31 -43.47 42.69
C PRO A 76 -9.53 -44.38 42.78
N GLU A 77 -9.34 -45.69 42.61
CA GLU A 77 -10.44 -46.68 42.66
C GLU A 77 -10.89 -47.01 44.10
N VAL A 78 -10.27 -46.38 45.10
CA VAL A 78 -10.55 -46.61 46.52
C VAL A 78 -11.65 -45.65 46.97
N THR A 79 -12.67 -46.18 47.65
CA THR A 79 -13.68 -45.37 48.37
C THR A 79 -13.23 -45.23 49.82
N PRO A 80 -12.74 -44.06 50.25
CA PRO A 80 -12.31 -43.87 51.64
C PRO A 80 -13.50 -43.61 52.57
N GLU A 81 -13.36 -44.03 53.82
CA GLU A 81 -14.25 -43.64 54.93
C GLU A 81 -13.70 -42.37 55.58
N PHE A 82 -14.14 -41.20 55.12
CA PHE A 82 -13.83 -39.91 55.74
C PHE A 82 -15.09 -39.34 56.38
N THR A 83 -14.96 -38.70 57.53
CA THR A 83 -16.03 -37.83 58.03
C THR A 83 -16.03 -36.51 57.25
N VAL A 84 -17.20 -36.08 56.77
CA VAL A 84 -17.32 -34.90 55.91
C VAL A 84 -18.24 -33.85 56.53
N ASP A 85 -17.75 -32.63 56.60
CA ASP A 85 -18.55 -31.45 56.94
C ASP A 85 -18.76 -30.59 55.69
N VAL A 86 -20.01 -30.20 55.40
CA VAL A 86 -20.35 -29.29 54.29
C VAL A 86 -20.81 -27.96 54.85
N LEU A 87 -20.03 -26.91 54.63
CA LEU A 87 -20.26 -25.57 55.14
C LEU A 87 -20.70 -24.65 54.01
N THR A 88 -21.78 -23.91 54.25
CA THR A 88 -22.16 -22.75 53.44
C THR A 88 -22.39 -21.54 54.33
N THR A 89 -22.36 -20.34 53.76
CA THR A 89 -22.46 -19.07 54.52
C THR A 89 -23.69 -18.30 54.13
N TYR A 90 -24.32 -17.62 55.07
CA TYR A 90 -25.36 -16.63 54.79
C TYR A 90 -24.93 -15.24 55.25
N PHE A 91 -25.18 -14.23 54.42
CA PHE A 91 -24.98 -12.83 54.75
C PHE A 91 -26.31 -12.06 54.69
N PRO A 92 -26.54 -11.06 55.57
CA PRO A 92 -27.77 -10.27 55.56
C PRO A 92 -28.13 -9.70 54.18
N GLY A 93 -29.36 -9.98 53.72
CA GLY A 93 -29.88 -9.49 52.43
C GLY A 93 -29.69 -10.46 51.25
N GLU A 94 -29.16 -11.66 51.47
CA GLU A 94 -29.22 -12.73 50.47
C GLU A 94 -30.64 -13.33 50.40
N PRO A 95 -31.16 -13.67 49.20
CA PRO A 95 -32.52 -14.20 49.05
C PRO A 95 -32.72 -15.53 49.78
N TYR A 96 -33.77 -15.63 50.61
CA TYR A 96 -34.10 -16.85 51.34
C TYR A 96 -34.30 -18.06 50.43
N GLU A 97 -34.97 -17.88 49.29
CA GLU A 97 -35.20 -18.98 48.32
C GLU A 97 -33.87 -19.56 47.80
N MET A 98 -32.89 -18.71 47.54
CA MET A 98 -31.57 -19.13 47.04
C MET A 98 -30.86 -20.01 48.08
N ILE A 99 -30.72 -19.51 49.32
CA ILE A 99 -30.00 -20.25 50.38
C ILE A 99 -30.74 -21.53 50.78
N THR A 100 -32.06 -21.50 50.91
CA THR A 100 -32.85 -22.70 51.25
C THR A 100 -32.81 -23.76 50.14
N THR A 101 -32.76 -23.35 48.87
CA THR A 101 -32.55 -24.27 47.74
C THR A 101 -31.18 -24.94 47.80
N THR A 102 -30.14 -24.16 48.05
CA THR A 102 -28.77 -24.68 48.19
C THR A 102 -28.65 -25.64 49.37
N LEU A 103 -29.23 -25.30 50.54
CA LEU A 103 -29.21 -26.16 51.73
C LEU A 103 -29.92 -27.50 51.51
N LYS A 104 -31.09 -27.50 50.85
CA LYS A 104 -31.79 -28.73 50.45
C LYS A 104 -30.95 -29.57 49.51
N ALA A 105 -30.27 -28.95 48.54
CA ALA A 105 -29.39 -29.65 47.62
C ALA A 105 -28.16 -30.25 48.33
N ILE A 106 -27.59 -29.54 49.32
CA ILE A 106 -26.51 -30.07 50.16
C ILE A 106 -26.97 -31.32 50.91
N LYS A 107 -28.12 -31.27 51.60
CA LYS A 107 -28.68 -32.44 52.31
C LYS A 107 -28.94 -33.65 51.40
N ASN A 108 -29.15 -33.42 50.10
CA ASN A 108 -29.36 -34.47 49.11
C ASN A 108 -28.06 -35.07 48.54
N ILE A 109 -26.87 -34.63 48.97
CA ILE A 109 -25.60 -35.27 48.60
C ILE A 109 -25.60 -36.70 49.17
N HIS A 110 -25.29 -37.68 48.32
CA HIS A 110 -25.41 -39.11 48.65
C HIS A 110 -24.48 -39.57 49.78
N TYR A 111 -23.25 -39.04 49.83
CA TYR A 111 -22.26 -39.45 50.83
C TYR A 111 -22.64 -38.88 52.22
N PRO A 112 -22.57 -39.68 53.30
CA PRO A 112 -22.90 -39.21 54.65
C PRO A 112 -22.07 -38.00 55.07
N HIS A 113 -22.73 -36.93 55.53
CA HIS A 113 -22.06 -35.68 55.90
C HIS A 113 -22.89 -34.88 56.91
N THR A 114 -22.23 -33.95 57.61
CA THR A 114 -22.88 -32.95 58.46
C THR A 114 -22.99 -31.63 57.72
N THR A 115 -24.19 -31.07 57.61
CA THR A 115 -24.41 -29.77 56.95
C THR A 115 -24.39 -28.63 57.97
N TYR A 116 -23.62 -27.57 57.67
CA TYR A 116 -23.54 -26.36 58.48
C TYR A 116 -23.98 -25.13 57.68
N LEU A 117 -24.87 -24.34 58.27
CA LEU A 117 -25.16 -22.98 57.83
C LEU A 117 -24.41 -22.01 58.75
N CYS A 118 -23.40 -21.32 58.21
CA CYS A 118 -22.68 -20.28 58.90
C CYS A 118 -23.38 -18.94 58.66
N ASP A 119 -24.22 -18.49 59.58
CA ASP A 119 -25.11 -17.35 59.44
C ASP A 119 -24.53 -16.09 60.14
N GLU A 120 -24.17 -15.06 59.35
CA GLU A 120 -23.70 -13.76 59.85
C GLU A 120 -24.80 -12.82 60.36
N ALA A 121 -26.07 -13.15 60.09
CA ALA A 121 -27.25 -12.39 60.48
C ALA A 121 -27.89 -12.90 61.79
N ASN A 122 -27.64 -14.16 62.15
CA ASN A 122 -28.40 -14.88 63.19
C ASN A 122 -29.91 -14.79 62.92
N ASP A 123 -30.29 -15.09 61.68
CA ASP A 123 -31.62 -14.89 61.13
C ASP A 123 -32.62 -15.92 61.72
N PRO A 124 -33.73 -15.47 62.34
CA PRO A 124 -34.69 -16.38 62.95
C PRO A 124 -35.32 -17.39 61.98
N PHE A 125 -35.60 -16.97 60.74
CA PHE A 125 -36.19 -17.84 59.72
C PHE A 125 -35.22 -18.95 59.31
N LEU A 126 -33.94 -18.59 59.10
CA LEU A 126 -32.93 -19.58 58.75
C LEU A 126 -32.61 -20.53 59.90
N LYS A 127 -32.69 -20.05 61.14
CA LYS A 127 -32.54 -20.90 62.31
C LYS A 127 -33.66 -21.96 62.39
N GLU A 128 -34.92 -21.56 62.23
CA GLU A 128 -36.06 -22.47 62.19
C GLU A 128 -35.94 -23.46 61.01
N PHE A 129 -35.57 -22.97 59.83
CA PHE A 129 -35.36 -23.82 58.66
C PHE A 129 -34.26 -24.86 58.89
N CYS A 130 -33.16 -24.47 59.54
CA CYS A 130 -32.07 -25.38 59.87
C CYS A 130 -32.51 -26.48 60.86
N GLU A 131 -33.29 -26.12 61.88
CA GLU A 131 -33.86 -27.08 62.84
C GLU A 131 -34.79 -28.09 62.14
N GLN A 132 -35.65 -27.64 61.23
CA GLN A 132 -36.57 -28.50 60.47
C GLN A 132 -35.88 -29.47 59.51
N HIS A 133 -34.68 -29.13 59.02
CA HIS A 133 -33.94 -29.89 58.01
C HIS A 133 -32.70 -30.60 58.55
N GLU A 134 -32.52 -30.66 59.87
CA GLU A 134 -31.36 -31.27 60.54
C GLU A 134 -30.03 -30.70 60.00
N ILE A 135 -29.94 -29.37 60.00
CA ILE A 135 -28.76 -28.60 59.60
C ILE A 135 -28.23 -27.87 60.84
N VAL A 136 -26.92 -27.90 61.04
CA VAL A 136 -26.29 -27.20 62.17
C VAL A 136 -26.19 -25.70 61.84
N HIS A 137 -26.98 -24.89 62.54
CA HIS A 137 -26.89 -23.43 62.46
C HIS A 137 -25.74 -22.92 63.34
N VAL A 138 -24.84 -22.14 62.74
CA VAL A 138 -23.68 -21.55 63.43
C VAL A 138 -23.70 -20.04 63.22
N THR A 139 -23.56 -19.28 64.30
CA THR A 139 -23.44 -17.82 64.23
C THR A 139 -22.27 -17.29 65.06
N ARG A 140 -21.98 -15.99 64.94
CA ARG A 140 -20.89 -15.30 65.64
C ARG A 140 -21.20 -13.83 65.91
N ASP A 141 -20.65 -13.31 67.01
CA ASP A 141 -20.90 -11.93 67.46
C ASP A 141 -20.02 -10.88 66.75
N ASN A 142 -18.94 -11.31 66.06
CA ASN A 142 -18.02 -10.41 65.36
C ASN A 142 -17.89 -10.73 63.87
N ARG A 143 -18.13 -9.74 63.01
CA ARG A 143 -18.05 -9.89 61.53
C ARG A 143 -16.63 -9.67 60.98
N LYS A 144 -15.61 -10.07 61.73
CA LYS A 144 -14.20 -9.91 61.31
C LYS A 144 -13.86 -10.90 60.20
N ASP A 145 -13.09 -10.48 59.20
CA ASP A 145 -12.60 -11.34 58.10
C ASP A 145 -13.70 -12.01 57.24
N ALA A 146 -14.95 -11.48 57.29
CA ALA A 146 -16.09 -11.87 56.47
C ALA A 146 -16.24 -13.41 56.33
N LYS A 147 -16.41 -13.92 55.11
CA LYS A 147 -16.58 -15.36 54.81
C LYS A 147 -15.54 -16.25 55.51
N ALA A 148 -14.25 -15.94 55.36
CA ALA A 148 -13.18 -16.73 55.97
C ALA A 148 -13.30 -16.76 57.51
N GLY A 149 -13.63 -15.63 58.13
CA GLY A 149 -13.87 -15.56 59.57
C GLY A 149 -15.09 -16.37 60.02
N ASN A 150 -16.16 -16.38 59.22
CA ASN A 150 -17.38 -17.13 59.51
C ASN A 150 -17.14 -18.65 59.44
N ILE A 151 -16.49 -19.10 58.37
CA ILE A 151 -16.06 -20.49 58.21
C ILE A 151 -15.12 -20.90 59.36
N ASN A 152 -14.12 -20.07 59.71
CA ASN A 152 -13.22 -20.35 60.81
C ASN A 152 -13.91 -20.45 62.18
N ASN A 153 -15.01 -19.72 62.40
CA ASN A 153 -15.81 -19.85 63.62
C ASN A 153 -16.49 -21.23 63.69
N ALA A 154 -17.10 -21.68 62.58
CA ALA A 154 -17.68 -23.02 62.50
C ALA A 154 -16.61 -24.12 62.66
N LEU A 155 -15.47 -23.99 61.96
CA LEU A 155 -14.33 -24.91 62.07
C LEU A 155 -13.75 -25.02 63.49
N ARG A 156 -13.75 -23.95 64.27
CA ARG A 156 -13.19 -23.99 65.64
C ARG A 156 -14.16 -24.52 66.68
N LYS A 157 -15.46 -24.29 66.50
CA LYS A 157 -16.46 -24.53 67.56
C LYS A 157 -17.34 -25.75 67.33
N HIS A 158 -17.54 -26.17 66.07
CA HIS A 158 -18.58 -27.14 65.72
C HIS A 158 -18.09 -28.23 64.75
N ALA A 159 -17.46 -27.85 63.64
CA ALA A 159 -17.08 -28.78 62.56
C ALA A 159 -15.80 -29.58 62.93
N THR A 160 -15.92 -30.91 62.93
CA THR A 160 -14.87 -31.87 63.35
C THR A 160 -14.50 -32.90 62.28
N GLY A 161 -15.09 -32.82 61.09
CA GLY A 161 -14.87 -33.77 60.00
C GLY A 161 -13.43 -33.75 59.48
N ASP A 162 -12.96 -34.90 58.99
CA ASP A 162 -11.65 -35.06 58.34
C ASP A 162 -11.54 -34.20 57.07
N ILE A 163 -12.67 -34.02 56.39
CA ILE A 163 -12.81 -33.27 55.13
C ILE A 163 -13.87 -32.17 55.30
N CYS A 164 -13.54 -30.98 54.80
CA CYS A 164 -14.38 -29.79 54.86
C CYS A 164 -14.71 -29.32 53.45
N VAL A 165 -15.99 -29.30 53.08
CA VAL A 165 -16.49 -28.76 51.82
C VAL A 165 -16.96 -27.33 52.06
N ILE A 166 -16.49 -26.39 51.24
CA ILE A 166 -16.93 -24.99 51.30
C ILE A 166 -17.71 -24.67 50.02
N LEU A 167 -19.01 -24.41 50.18
CA LEU A 167 -19.93 -24.02 49.11
C LEU A 167 -20.43 -22.59 49.33
N ASP A 168 -20.40 -21.78 48.28
CA ASP A 168 -21.08 -20.49 48.31
C ASP A 168 -22.62 -20.71 48.37
N PRO A 169 -23.37 -19.79 49.01
CA PRO A 169 -24.81 -19.94 49.22
C PRO A 169 -25.64 -20.02 47.94
N ASP A 170 -25.09 -19.64 46.79
CA ASP A 170 -25.73 -19.66 45.48
C ASP A 170 -25.33 -20.86 44.62
N HIS A 171 -24.50 -21.78 45.13
CA HIS A 171 -24.02 -22.94 44.39
C HIS A 171 -24.77 -24.21 44.77
N ILE A 172 -25.58 -24.71 43.84
CA ILE A 172 -26.42 -25.89 44.03
C ILE A 172 -25.59 -27.15 43.67
N PRO A 173 -25.19 -28.00 44.64
CA PRO A 173 -24.47 -29.24 44.36
C PRO A 173 -25.37 -30.30 43.71
N GLN A 174 -24.76 -31.21 42.95
CA GLN A 174 -25.40 -32.44 42.48
C GLN A 174 -25.36 -33.52 43.57
N PRO A 175 -26.29 -34.50 43.57
CA PRO A 175 -26.30 -35.57 44.57
C PRO A 175 -24.99 -36.38 44.64
N ASP A 176 -24.29 -36.53 43.52
CA ASP A 176 -23.00 -37.24 43.38
C ASP A 176 -21.77 -36.34 43.63
N PHE A 177 -21.92 -35.20 44.31
CA PHE A 177 -20.86 -34.20 44.49
C PHE A 177 -19.55 -34.77 45.06
N LEU A 178 -19.63 -35.64 46.06
CA LEU A 178 -18.45 -36.14 46.80
C LEU A 178 -17.79 -37.36 46.12
N ASP A 179 -18.52 -38.11 45.31
CA ASP A 179 -18.10 -39.37 44.71
C ASP A 179 -16.79 -39.25 43.90
N PRO A 180 -16.60 -38.26 43.01
CA PRO A 180 -15.34 -38.10 42.28
C PRO A 180 -14.27 -37.32 43.05
N ILE A 181 -14.56 -36.81 44.25
CA ILE A 181 -13.67 -35.93 45.03
C ILE A 181 -12.93 -36.70 46.11
N LEU A 182 -13.67 -37.42 46.98
CA LEU A 182 -13.12 -38.07 48.18
C LEU A 182 -11.98 -39.06 47.89
N PRO A 183 -12.00 -39.86 46.81
CA PRO A 183 -10.90 -40.78 46.51
C PRO A 183 -9.52 -40.12 46.43
N HIS A 184 -9.44 -38.84 46.04
CA HIS A 184 -8.17 -38.12 45.95
C HIS A 184 -7.51 -37.84 47.31
N PHE A 185 -8.28 -37.80 48.41
CA PHE A 185 -7.75 -37.61 49.76
C PHE A 185 -7.12 -38.87 50.36
N THR A 186 -7.16 -40.01 49.67
CA THR A 186 -6.35 -41.19 50.06
C THR A 186 -4.85 -40.90 50.02
N ASN A 187 -4.41 -39.95 49.19
CA ASN A 187 -3.05 -39.42 49.25
C ASN A 187 -2.95 -38.39 50.40
N PRO A 188 -2.14 -38.67 51.45
CA PRO A 188 -2.06 -37.82 52.64
C PRO A 188 -1.47 -36.43 52.35
N LYS A 189 -0.81 -36.22 51.20
CA LYS A 189 -0.26 -34.91 50.80
C LYS A 189 -1.29 -33.98 50.19
N ILE A 190 -2.47 -34.48 49.80
CA ILE A 190 -3.52 -33.63 49.21
C ILE A 190 -4.17 -32.81 50.32
N GLY A 191 -3.96 -31.49 50.26
CA GLY A 191 -4.57 -30.51 51.15
C GLY A 191 -5.92 -30.01 50.65
N PHE A 192 -6.14 -29.96 49.34
CA PHE A 192 -7.46 -29.62 48.79
C PHE A 192 -7.72 -30.19 47.39
N VAL A 193 -9.01 -30.30 47.05
CA VAL A 193 -9.52 -30.69 45.73
C VAL A 193 -10.45 -29.60 45.25
N GLN A 194 -10.19 -29.08 44.05
CA GLN A 194 -11.01 -28.06 43.40
C GLN A 194 -11.79 -28.67 42.24
N ILE A 195 -13.08 -28.31 42.11
CA ILE A 195 -13.91 -28.71 40.97
C ILE A 195 -14.19 -27.54 40.03
N VAL A 196 -14.87 -27.80 38.91
CA VAL A 196 -15.28 -26.78 37.93
C VAL A 196 -16.32 -25.84 38.54
N GLN A 197 -16.16 -24.54 38.32
CA GLN A 197 -17.23 -23.56 38.53
C GLN A 197 -18.05 -23.36 37.25
N SER A 198 -19.35 -23.62 37.32
CA SER A 198 -20.32 -23.47 36.23
C SER A 198 -21.53 -22.67 36.69
N TYR A 199 -22.30 -22.11 35.75
CA TYR A 199 -23.41 -21.21 36.03
C TYR A 199 -24.71 -21.65 35.36
N TYR A 200 -25.84 -21.50 36.03
CA TYR A 200 -27.15 -21.85 35.47
C TYR A 200 -27.88 -20.68 34.80
N ASN A 201 -27.51 -19.42 35.09
CA ASN A 201 -28.19 -18.22 34.57
C ASN A 201 -27.50 -17.55 33.36
N ILE A 202 -26.66 -18.30 32.61
CA ILE A 202 -25.86 -17.77 31.49
C ILE A 202 -26.74 -17.11 30.40
N GLU A 203 -27.98 -17.60 30.21
CA GLU A 203 -28.89 -17.10 29.17
C GLU A 203 -29.76 -15.92 29.63
N GLU A 204 -29.71 -15.56 30.91
CA GLU A 204 -30.54 -14.51 31.52
C GLU A 204 -30.21 -13.12 30.95
N SER A 205 -28.93 -12.81 30.77
CA SER A 205 -28.48 -11.52 30.27
C SER A 205 -27.18 -11.58 29.47
N LEU A 206 -26.88 -10.52 28.71
CA LEU A 206 -25.59 -10.39 28.04
C LEU A 206 -24.42 -10.28 29.03
N VAL A 207 -24.66 -9.74 30.23
CA VAL A 207 -23.64 -9.64 31.28
C VAL A 207 -23.36 -11.02 31.87
N ALA A 208 -24.39 -11.80 32.22
CA ALA A 208 -24.24 -13.16 32.73
C ALA A 208 -23.50 -14.04 31.72
N ARG A 209 -23.90 -13.97 30.44
CA ARG A 209 -23.21 -14.65 29.34
C ARG A 209 -21.75 -14.21 29.21
N GLY A 210 -21.49 -12.91 29.19
CA GLY A 210 -20.15 -12.36 29.03
C GLY A 210 -19.23 -12.67 30.22
N ALA A 211 -19.78 -12.71 31.44
CA ALA A 211 -19.06 -13.09 32.64
C ALA A 211 -18.64 -14.57 32.59
N ALA A 212 -19.55 -15.47 32.22
CA ALA A 212 -19.25 -16.89 32.04
C ALA A 212 -18.25 -17.15 30.89
N GLU A 213 -18.44 -16.49 29.75
CA GLU A 213 -17.55 -16.61 28.58
C GLU A 213 -16.07 -16.30 28.88
N GLN A 214 -15.81 -15.41 29.86
CA GLN A 214 -14.45 -15.06 30.30
C GLN A 214 -13.77 -16.17 31.10
N THR A 215 -14.53 -17.06 31.77
CA THR A 215 -13.99 -18.07 32.67
C THR A 215 -13.80 -19.45 32.04
N PHE A 216 -14.49 -19.77 30.93
CA PHE A 216 -14.47 -21.11 30.31
C PHE A 216 -13.05 -21.65 30.01
N GLN A 217 -12.13 -20.80 29.57
CA GLN A 217 -10.74 -21.19 29.31
C GLN A 217 -9.96 -21.45 30.59
N PHE A 218 -10.27 -20.71 31.65
CA PHE A 218 -9.63 -20.84 32.94
C PHE A 218 -10.07 -22.15 33.62
N TYR A 219 -11.38 -22.34 33.81
CA TYR A 219 -11.93 -23.55 34.44
C TYR A 219 -11.86 -24.81 33.56
N GLY A 220 -11.68 -24.68 32.25
CA GLY A 220 -11.43 -25.84 31.38
C GLY A 220 -9.93 -26.18 31.29
N PRO A 221 -9.31 -25.92 30.13
CA PRO A 221 -7.97 -26.40 29.81
C PRO A 221 -6.87 -25.84 30.72
N MET A 222 -7.00 -24.63 31.27
CA MET A 222 -5.94 -24.05 32.10
C MET A 222 -5.84 -24.73 33.47
N MET A 223 -6.95 -24.90 34.19
CA MET A 223 -6.97 -25.60 35.48
C MET A 223 -6.56 -27.08 35.36
N MET A 224 -6.94 -27.73 34.25
CA MET A 224 -6.44 -29.07 33.87
C MET A 224 -4.90 -29.12 33.78
N THR A 225 -4.27 -28.13 33.16
CA THR A 225 -2.81 -28.06 33.14
C THR A 225 -2.23 -27.73 34.52
N LEU A 226 -2.82 -26.77 35.24
CA LEU A 226 -2.34 -26.36 36.55
C LEU A 226 -2.31 -27.52 37.55
N ASN A 227 -3.21 -28.49 37.40
CA ASN A 227 -3.16 -29.78 38.10
C ASN A 227 -1.82 -30.53 37.87
N SER A 228 -1.39 -30.69 36.62
CA SER A 228 -0.08 -31.30 36.31
C SER A 228 1.12 -30.47 36.79
N TYR A 229 0.91 -29.18 37.03
CA TYR A 229 1.92 -28.26 37.50
C TYR A 229 1.99 -28.17 39.02
N GLY A 230 1.07 -28.82 39.75
CA GLY A 230 0.95 -28.69 41.20
C GLY A 230 0.58 -27.27 41.63
N ALA A 231 -0.18 -26.54 40.81
CA ALA A 231 -0.51 -25.14 41.00
C ALA A 231 -2.01 -24.86 40.79
N VAL A 232 -2.86 -25.84 41.12
CA VAL A 232 -4.32 -25.70 41.13
C VAL A 232 -4.71 -24.50 41.99
N ASN A 233 -5.55 -23.63 41.46
CA ASN A 233 -6.03 -22.48 42.22
C ASN A 233 -7.33 -22.82 42.95
N ALA A 234 -7.43 -22.54 44.25
CA ALA A 234 -8.73 -22.60 44.94
C ALA A 234 -9.56 -21.38 44.54
N ILE A 235 -10.82 -21.60 44.18
CA ILE A 235 -11.66 -20.60 43.49
C ILE A 235 -13.00 -20.41 44.19
N GLY A 236 -13.07 -19.68 45.31
CA GLY A 236 -14.34 -19.16 45.86
C GLY A 236 -15.32 -20.19 46.42
N ALA A 237 -15.84 -21.04 45.55
CA ALA A 237 -16.89 -22.00 45.78
C ALA A 237 -16.45 -23.39 45.33
N ASN A 238 -17.12 -24.41 45.90
CA ASN A 238 -16.97 -25.80 45.51
C ASN A 238 -15.53 -26.29 45.69
N CYS A 239 -14.88 -25.86 46.76
CA CYS A 239 -13.55 -26.33 47.12
C CYS A 239 -13.65 -27.24 48.34
N VAL A 240 -12.99 -28.39 48.27
CA VAL A 240 -12.98 -29.39 49.33
C VAL A 240 -11.58 -29.42 49.93
N PHE A 241 -11.48 -29.27 51.24
CA PHE A 241 -10.22 -29.17 51.96
C PHE A 241 -10.06 -30.31 52.93
N ARG A 242 -8.83 -30.78 53.11
CA ARG A 242 -8.46 -31.62 54.25
C ARG A 242 -8.41 -30.74 55.49
N ARG A 243 -9.03 -31.20 56.58
CA ARG A 243 -9.11 -30.41 57.81
C ARG A 243 -7.75 -30.07 58.40
N SER A 244 -6.87 -31.07 58.52
CA SER A 244 -5.51 -30.88 59.04
C SER A 244 -4.66 -29.92 58.18
N ALA A 245 -4.95 -29.80 56.88
CA ALA A 245 -4.28 -28.84 56.01
C ALA A 245 -4.72 -27.41 56.29
N LEU A 246 -6.02 -27.17 56.49
CA LEU A 246 -6.51 -25.85 56.91
C LEU A 246 -5.94 -25.46 58.27
N ASP A 247 -5.91 -26.39 59.23
CA ASP A 247 -5.40 -26.10 60.57
C ASP A 247 -3.90 -25.74 60.54
N SER A 248 -3.10 -26.35 59.66
CA SER A 248 -1.66 -26.06 59.54
C SER A 248 -1.34 -24.62 59.12
N ILE A 249 -2.29 -23.92 58.50
CA ILE A 249 -2.16 -22.50 58.11
C ILE A 249 -3.02 -21.56 58.96
N GLY A 250 -3.60 -22.06 60.06
CA GLY A 250 -4.42 -21.27 61.00
C GLY A 250 -5.91 -21.14 60.62
N GLY A 251 -6.37 -21.97 59.69
CA GLY A 251 -7.73 -21.98 59.13
C GLY A 251 -7.80 -21.38 57.72
N HIS A 252 -9.01 -21.05 57.28
CA HIS A 252 -9.23 -20.35 56.03
C HIS A 252 -8.60 -18.95 56.06
N ALA A 253 -7.76 -18.63 55.09
CA ALA A 253 -7.01 -17.38 55.08
C ALA A 253 -7.94 -16.16 54.87
N PRO A 254 -7.71 -15.02 55.55
CA PRO A 254 -8.52 -13.82 55.37
C PRO A 254 -8.12 -13.04 54.10
N GLY A 255 -9.06 -12.30 53.50
CA GLY A 255 -8.78 -11.40 52.37
C GLY A 255 -9.99 -11.20 51.44
N LEU A 256 -9.79 -10.42 50.37
CA LEU A 256 -10.78 -10.27 49.29
C LEU A 256 -10.76 -11.42 48.28
N CYS A 257 -9.64 -12.16 48.23
CA CYS A 257 -9.46 -13.39 47.46
C CYS A 257 -8.98 -14.49 48.43
N GLU A 258 -9.78 -14.71 49.47
CA GLU A 258 -9.52 -15.61 50.59
C GLU A 258 -9.13 -17.03 50.13
N ASP A 259 -9.77 -17.58 49.10
CA ASP A 259 -9.53 -18.97 48.67
C ASP A 259 -8.18 -19.10 47.97
N MET A 260 -7.87 -18.16 47.07
CA MET A 260 -6.54 -18.08 46.45
C MET A 260 -5.46 -17.87 47.52
N HIS A 261 -5.73 -17.06 48.54
CA HIS A 261 -4.83 -16.87 49.67
C HIS A 261 -4.61 -18.18 50.44
N THR A 262 -5.67 -18.92 50.75
CA THR A 262 -5.62 -20.24 51.39
C THR A 262 -4.77 -21.20 50.55
N ALA A 263 -5.02 -21.33 49.25
CA ALA A 263 -4.23 -22.19 48.36
C ALA A 263 -2.73 -21.81 48.35
N MET A 264 -2.42 -20.52 48.28
CA MET A 264 -1.03 -20.02 48.33
C MET A 264 -0.31 -20.42 49.62
N LEU A 265 -0.99 -20.32 50.78
CA LEU A 265 -0.42 -20.72 52.07
C LEU A 265 -0.29 -22.23 52.20
N LEU A 266 -1.28 -23.01 51.75
CA LEU A 266 -1.20 -24.46 51.72
C LEU A 266 -0.01 -24.95 50.90
N TYR A 267 0.23 -24.36 49.72
CA TYR A 267 1.42 -24.66 48.92
C TYR A 267 2.73 -24.27 49.63
N ALA A 268 2.74 -23.15 50.35
CA ALA A 268 3.90 -22.71 51.11
C ALA A 268 4.25 -23.67 52.27
N GLU A 269 3.26 -24.37 52.82
CA GLU A 269 3.44 -25.41 53.84
C GLU A 269 3.62 -26.83 53.24
N GLY A 270 3.73 -26.94 51.92
CA GLY A 270 4.06 -28.19 51.22
C GLY A 270 2.89 -29.10 50.88
N TRP A 271 1.64 -28.65 51.07
CA TRP A 271 0.46 -29.39 50.64
C TRP A 271 0.32 -29.40 49.11
N GLU A 272 -0.25 -30.48 48.58
CA GLU A 272 -0.58 -30.67 47.18
C GLU A 272 -2.09 -30.49 46.93
N ALA A 273 -2.49 -30.32 45.68
CA ALA A 273 -3.91 -30.21 45.33
C ALA A 273 -4.24 -30.84 43.99
N VAL A 274 -5.51 -31.22 43.86
CA VAL A 274 -6.06 -31.88 42.66
C VAL A 274 -7.18 -31.04 42.06
N TYR A 275 -7.25 -31.00 40.73
CA TYR A 275 -8.38 -30.42 40.00
C TYR A 275 -9.24 -31.51 39.38
N VAL A 276 -10.53 -31.55 39.71
CA VAL A 276 -11.51 -32.47 39.13
C VAL A 276 -12.33 -31.73 38.06
N PRO A 277 -12.14 -32.02 36.75
CA PRO A 277 -12.79 -31.29 35.66
C PRO A 277 -14.22 -31.77 35.41
N GLN A 278 -15.07 -31.73 36.46
CA GLN A 278 -16.48 -32.11 36.40
C GLN A 278 -17.37 -30.99 36.98
N VAL A 279 -18.55 -30.80 36.38
CA VAL A 279 -19.56 -29.86 36.88
C VAL A 279 -20.39 -30.58 37.94
N LEU A 280 -20.00 -30.43 39.20
CA LEU A 280 -20.70 -31.04 40.34
C LEU A 280 -21.53 -30.02 41.13
N ALA A 281 -21.41 -28.73 40.81
CA ALA A 281 -22.27 -27.69 41.33
C ALA A 281 -22.46 -26.58 40.27
N LYS A 282 -23.59 -25.87 40.34
CA LYS A 282 -23.87 -24.71 39.48
C LYS A 282 -24.26 -23.50 40.31
N GLY A 283 -23.59 -22.38 40.07
CA GLY A 283 -23.84 -21.10 40.74
C GLY A 283 -24.49 -20.04 39.87
N LEU A 284 -24.50 -18.80 40.37
CA LEU A 284 -25.00 -17.61 39.66
C LEU A 284 -23.87 -16.70 39.16
N ALA A 285 -23.92 -16.37 37.87
CA ALA A 285 -23.13 -15.28 37.30
C ALA A 285 -23.84 -13.93 37.52
N PRO A 286 -23.10 -12.80 37.60
CA PRO A 286 -23.73 -11.48 37.71
C PRO A 286 -24.65 -11.16 36.52
N SER A 287 -25.92 -10.86 36.79
CA SER A 287 -26.93 -10.57 35.76
C SER A 287 -26.85 -9.15 35.19
N ASN A 288 -26.23 -8.20 35.92
CA ASN A 288 -26.10 -6.80 35.51
C ASN A 288 -24.68 -6.23 35.69
N LEU A 289 -24.40 -5.10 35.02
CA LEU A 289 -23.06 -4.54 34.94
C LEU A 289 -22.54 -4.01 36.29
N THR A 290 -23.43 -3.48 37.14
CA THR A 290 -23.06 -2.99 38.48
C THR A 290 -22.52 -4.11 39.35
N ASN A 291 -23.23 -5.24 39.41
CA ASN A 291 -22.82 -6.40 40.22
C ASN A 291 -21.57 -7.06 39.64
N PHE A 292 -21.47 -7.12 38.30
CA PHE A 292 -20.27 -7.58 37.63
C PHE A 292 -19.04 -6.72 37.98
N PHE A 293 -19.15 -5.40 37.88
CA PHE A 293 -18.04 -4.49 38.21
C PHE A 293 -17.63 -4.55 39.68
N LYS A 294 -18.58 -4.68 40.62
CA LYS A 294 -18.26 -4.90 42.04
C LYS A 294 -17.45 -6.18 42.25
N GLN A 295 -17.86 -7.28 41.61
CA GLN A 295 -17.15 -8.56 41.67
C GLN A 295 -15.75 -8.45 41.06
N GLN A 296 -15.62 -7.85 39.87
CA GLN A 296 -14.33 -7.66 39.20
C GLN A 296 -13.38 -6.75 39.99
N LEU A 297 -13.90 -5.72 40.66
CA LEU A 297 -13.10 -4.85 41.54
C LEU A 297 -12.57 -5.63 42.75
N LYS A 298 -13.42 -6.45 43.39
CA LYS A 298 -13.03 -7.33 44.50
C LYS A 298 -11.89 -8.25 44.08
N TRP A 299 -12.05 -8.96 42.96
CA TRP A 299 -11.04 -9.89 42.46
C TRP A 299 -9.75 -9.19 42.05
N SER A 300 -9.84 -8.08 41.31
CA SER A 300 -8.67 -7.30 40.90
C SER A 300 -7.88 -6.78 42.11
N ARG A 301 -8.56 -6.12 43.05
CA ARG A 301 -7.95 -5.59 44.28
C ARG A 301 -7.32 -6.70 45.12
N GLY A 302 -8.04 -7.81 45.31
CA GLY A 302 -7.57 -8.94 46.10
C GLY A 302 -6.36 -9.64 45.48
N SER A 303 -6.38 -9.89 44.17
CA SER A 303 -5.24 -10.48 43.47
C SER A 303 -3.99 -9.60 43.53
N PHE A 304 -4.12 -8.28 43.38
CA PHE A 304 -2.98 -7.37 43.56
C PHE A 304 -2.50 -7.29 45.03
N ASP A 305 -3.39 -7.38 46.02
CA ASP A 305 -2.98 -7.44 47.43
C ASP A 305 -2.11 -8.66 47.71
N LEU A 306 -2.55 -9.84 47.23
CA LEU A 306 -1.82 -11.08 47.38
C LEU A 306 -0.48 -11.02 46.64
N TRP A 307 -0.45 -10.43 45.45
CA TRP A 307 0.77 -10.27 44.67
C TRP A 307 1.82 -9.37 45.33
N LEU A 308 1.42 -8.27 45.98
CA LEU A 308 2.36 -7.34 46.61
C LEU A 308 2.69 -7.70 48.06
N LYS A 309 1.76 -8.31 48.82
CA LYS A 309 1.91 -8.52 50.26
C LYS A 309 2.19 -9.97 50.67
N VAL A 310 1.67 -10.95 49.93
CA VAL A 310 1.75 -12.37 50.29
C VAL A 310 2.78 -13.10 49.44
N TYR A 311 2.68 -13.00 48.12
CA TYR A 311 3.56 -13.70 47.17
C TYR A 311 5.06 -13.48 47.43
N PRO A 312 5.56 -12.26 47.73
CA PRO A 312 6.99 -12.06 48.02
C PRO A 312 7.45 -12.77 49.30
N LYS A 313 6.57 -12.88 50.31
CA LYS A 313 6.88 -13.53 51.59
C LYS A 313 7.00 -15.05 51.46
N ILE A 314 6.16 -15.65 50.60
CA ILE A 314 6.15 -17.11 50.37
C ILE A 314 6.97 -17.52 49.15
N PHE A 315 7.53 -16.59 48.38
CA PHE A 315 8.16 -16.85 47.08
C PHE A 315 9.18 -18.00 47.11
N ARG A 316 10.04 -18.04 48.13
CA ARG A 316 11.08 -19.08 48.27
C ARG A 316 10.50 -20.46 48.62
N LYS A 317 9.31 -20.53 49.21
CA LYS A 317 8.60 -21.77 49.57
C LYS A 317 7.85 -22.41 48.39
N LEU A 318 7.64 -21.67 47.31
CA LEU A 318 6.90 -22.14 46.13
C LEU A 318 7.81 -22.86 45.11
N THR A 319 7.24 -23.82 44.37
CA THR A 319 7.90 -24.44 43.21
C THR A 319 8.04 -23.45 42.05
N ASN A 320 8.93 -23.72 41.08
CA ASN A 320 9.11 -22.83 39.92
C ASN A 320 7.82 -22.65 39.09
N ARG A 321 6.99 -23.69 38.99
CA ARG A 321 5.70 -23.60 38.27
C ARG A 321 4.68 -22.76 39.03
N GLN A 322 4.60 -22.92 40.35
CA GLN A 322 3.76 -22.08 41.22
C GLN A 322 4.23 -20.62 41.21
N LYS A 323 5.54 -20.37 41.22
CA LYS A 323 6.11 -19.01 41.07
C LYS A 323 5.62 -18.36 39.78
N ILE A 324 5.74 -19.04 38.65
CA ILE A 324 5.26 -18.52 37.35
C ILE A 324 3.75 -18.25 37.38
N HIS A 325 2.94 -19.20 37.87
CA HIS A 325 1.48 -19.06 37.93
C HIS A 325 1.05 -17.86 38.76
N TYR A 326 1.41 -17.81 40.05
CA TYR A 326 1.00 -16.74 40.96
C TYR A 326 1.68 -15.40 40.67
N GLY A 327 2.84 -15.41 40.01
CA GLY A 327 3.51 -14.19 39.54
C GLY A 327 2.85 -13.57 38.31
N ILE A 328 2.28 -14.38 37.40
CA ILE A 328 1.65 -13.90 36.16
C ILE A 328 0.13 -13.71 36.31
N LEU A 329 -0.56 -14.43 37.19
CA LEU A 329 -2.01 -14.33 37.37
C LEU A 329 -2.52 -12.88 37.51
N PRO A 330 -1.90 -11.99 38.31
CA PRO A 330 -2.31 -10.59 38.43
C PRO A 330 -2.21 -9.79 37.12
N MET A 331 -1.41 -10.25 36.15
CA MET A 331 -1.30 -9.62 34.82
C MET A 331 -2.63 -9.65 34.08
N HIS A 332 -3.54 -10.59 34.39
CA HIS A 332 -4.90 -10.54 33.84
C HIS A 332 -5.58 -9.20 34.17
N TYR A 333 -5.49 -8.75 35.42
CA TYR A 333 -6.06 -7.47 35.87
C TYR A 333 -5.21 -6.27 35.45
N LEU A 334 -3.90 -6.44 35.24
CA LEU A 334 -3.08 -5.36 34.66
C LEU A 334 -3.54 -4.97 33.23
N SER A 335 -4.33 -5.82 32.56
CA SER A 335 -4.96 -5.49 31.27
C SER A 335 -5.73 -4.16 31.28
N GLY A 336 -6.26 -3.71 32.42
CA GLY A 336 -6.95 -2.42 32.50
C GLY A 336 -6.09 -1.24 32.08
N LEU A 337 -4.82 -1.22 32.49
CA LEU A 337 -3.84 -0.21 32.09
C LEU A 337 -3.46 -0.34 30.61
N ILE A 338 -3.32 -1.57 30.12
CA ILE A 338 -2.92 -1.86 28.73
C ILE A 338 -4.04 -1.50 27.75
N ILE A 339 -5.30 -1.73 28.13
CA ILE A 339 -6.47 -1.32 27.35
C ILE A 339 -6.55 0.21 27.30
N LEU A 340 -6.30 0.91 28.41
CA LEU A 340 -6.20 2.37 28.41
C LEU A 340 -5.13 2.85 27.42
N PHE A 341 -3.94 2.25 27.43
CA PHE A 341 -2.90 2.57 26.44
C PHE A 341 -3.33 2.33 25.00
N THR A 342 -4.10 1.27 24.75
CA THR A 342 -4.66 0.98 23.42
C THR A 342 -5.67 2.05 22.97
N PHE A 343 -6.41 2.66 23.91
CA PHE A 343 -7.28 3.81 23.61
C PHE A 343 -6.48 5.10 23.37
N LEU A 344 -5.46 5.34 24.18
CA LEU A 344 -4.66 6.55 24.10
C LEU A 344 -3.81 6.63 22.82
N ILE A 345 -3.31 5.52 22.28
CA ILE A 345 -2.49 5.53 21.06
C ILE A 345 -3.18 6.25 19.90
N PRO A 346 -4.37 5.85 19.41
CA PRO A 346 -5.03 6.54 18.31
C PRO A 346 -5.49 7.95 18.70
N ILE A 347 -5.97 8.16 19.94
CA ILE A 347 -6.39 9.49 20.42
C ILE A 347 -5.22 10.48 20.37
N LEU A 348 -4.09 10.14 21.00
CA LEU A 348 -2.91 11.02 21.04
C LEU A 348 -2.28 11.16 19.65
N SER A 349 -2.31 10.11 18.81
CA SER A 349 -1.82 10.19 17.43
C SER A 349 -2.59 11.23 16.62
N LEU A 350 -3.92 11.24 16.73
CA LEU A 350 -4.80 12.20 16.06
C LEU A 350 -4.66 13.61 16.63
N LEU A 351 -4.67 13.75 17.96
CA LEU A 351 -4.57 15.07 18.63
C LEU A 351 -3.25 15.78 18.31
N PHE A 352 -2.15 15.04 18.17
CA PHE A 352 -0.82 15.59 17.93
C PHE A 352 -0.33 15.45 16.48
N SER A 353 -1.18 14.98 15.55
CA SER A 353 -0.81 14.76 14.13
C SER A 353 0.50 13.98 13.98
N THR A 354 0.67 12.93 14.80
CA THR A 354 1.91 12.15 14.90
C THR A 354 1.57 10.68 15.06
N TYR A 355 2.57 9.80 14.94
CA TYR A 355 2.34 8.37 14.96
C TYR A 355 3.47 7.59 15.62
N PRO A 356 3.19 6.39 16.17
CA PRO A 356 4.22 5.61 16.86
C PRO A 356 5.19 4.93 15.88
N TRP A 357 4.69 4.47 14.74
CA TRP A 357 5.38 3.55 13.86
C TRP A 357 5.12 3.87 12.38
N ARG A 358 6.16 3.90 11.54
CA ARG A 358 6.09 4.08 10.08
C ARG A 358 6.58 2.84 9.35
N GLY A 359 5.96 2.52 8.22
CA GLY A 359 6.43 1.47 7.32
C GLY A 359 5.34 1.05 6.35
N ASN A 360 5.68 0.12 5.46
CA ASN A 360 4.72 -0.42 4.51
C ASN A 360 3.65 -1.23 5.27
N ILE A 361 2.39 -0.86 5.06
CA ILE A 361 1.26 -1.46 5.77
C ILE A 361 1.01 -2.91 5.36
N ILE A 362 1.27 -3.26 4.10
CA ILE A 362 1.17 -4.63 3.59
C ILE A 362 2.21 -5.50 4.29
N ASP A 363 3.47 -5.06 4.35
CA ASP A 363 4.53 -5.80 5.06
C ASP A 363 4.19 -5.99 6.54
N PHE A 364 3.67 -4.96 7.20
CA PHE A 364 3.22 -5.05 8.58
C PHE A 364 2.13 -6.13 8.75
N PHE A 365 1.12 -6.14 7.88
CA PHE A 365 0.05 -7.13 7.94
C PHE A 365 0.52 -8.54 7.58
N LEU A 366 1.38 -8.72 6.57
CA LEU A 366 1.94 -10.01 6.20
C LEU A 366 2.72 -10.64 7.36
N VAL A 367 3.48 -9.84 8.12
CA VAL A 367 4.24 -10.32 9.28
C VAL A 367 3.36 -10.51 10.53
N LEU A 368 2.34 -9.68 10.74
CA LEU A 368 1.41 -9.79 11.87
C LEU A 368 0.39 -10.94 11.72
N LEU A 369 -0.04 -11.22 10.49
CA LEU A 369 -1.11 -12.18 10.19
C LEU A 369 -0.82 -13.58 10.77
N PRO A 370 0.38 -14.18 10.62
CA PRO A 370 0.72 -15.45 11.27
C PRO A 370 0.62 -15.45 12.80
N VAL A 371 0.97 -14.34 13.46
CA VAL A 371 0.84 -14.18 14.92
C VAL A 371 -0.64 -14.17 15.32
N ALA A 372 -1.45 -13.37 14.64
CA ALA A 372 -2.89 -13.30 14.87
C ALA A 372 -3.58 -14.64 14.60
N ALA A 373 -3.23 -15.29 13.49
CA ALA A 373 -3.75 -16.61 13.11
C ALA A 373 -3.39 -17.67 14.16
N SER A 374 -2.13 -17.73 14.61
CA SER A 374 -1.70 -18.65 15.67
C SER A 374 -2.48 -18.42 16.96
N ALA A 375 -2.66 -17.16 17.38
CA ALA A 375 -3.42 -16.83 18.58
C ALA A 375 -4.89 -17.28 18.51
N VAL A 376 -5.54 -17.13 17.35
CA VAL A 376 -6.94 -17.55 17.14
C VAL A 376 -7.04 -19.06 16.99
N LEU A 377 -6.25 -19.67 16.11
CA LEU A 377 -6.33 -21.09 15.76
C LEU A 377 -5.92 -22.01 16.91
N ILE A 378 -4.91 -21.65 17.70
CA ILE A 378 -4.55 -22.40 18.91
C ILE A 378 -5.70 -22.29 19.93
N ARG A 379 -6.26 -21.09 20.14
CA ARG A 379 -7.37 -20.88 21.08
C ARG A 379 -8.61 -21.68 20.67
N THR A 380 -8.98 -21.69 19.38
CA THR A 380 -10.14 -22.47 18.91
C THR A 380 -9.88 -23.97 19.00
N TYR A 381 -8.68 -24.44 18.66
CA TYR A 381 -8.30 -25.86 18.79
C TYR A 381 -8.42 -26.36 20.23
N ILE A 382 -7.92 -25.57 21.18
CA ILE A 382 -7.89 -25.90 22.61
C ILE A 382 -9.30 -25.96 23.24
N GLN A 383 -10.31 -25.34 22.62
CA GLN A 383 -11.71 -25.47 23.08
C GLN A 383 -12.30 -26.90 22.96
N LYS A 384 -11.54 -27.89 22.48
CA LYS A 384 -11.88 -29.29 22.70
C LYS A 384 -12.01 -29.64 24.18
N TRP A 385 -11.22 -29.00 25.04
CA TRP A 385 -11.11 -29.26 26.49
C TRP A 385 -11.79 -28.22 27.38
N VAL A 386 -12.70 -27.39 26.84
CA VAL A 386 -13.69 -26.71 27.70
C VAL A 386 -14.71 -27.74 28.24
N ILE A 387 -15.35 -27.43 29.37
CA ILE A 387 -16.07 -28.40 30.19
C ILE A 387 -17.35 -28.89 29.51
N GLU A 388 -18.21 -27.96 29.11
CA GLU A 388 -19.45 -28.29 28.39
C GLU A 388 -19.32 -27.95 26.89
N LYS A 389 -19.94 -28.76 26.02
CA LYS A 389 -19.90 -28.52 24.56
C LYS A 389 -20.49 -27.15 24.17
N LYS A 390 -21.46 -26.65 24.94
CA LYS A 390 -22.12 -25.34 24.75
C LYS A 390 -21.21 -24.15 25.08
N GLU A 391 -20.12 -24.37 25.82
CA GLU A 391 -19.12 -23.35 26.17
C GLU A 391 -18.14 -23.07 25.01
N ARG A 392 -18.33 -23.70 23.85
CA ARG A 392 -17.46 -23.52 22.68
C ARG A 392 -17.94 -22.36 21.82
N GLY A 393 -17.02 -21.53 21.35
CA GLY A 393 -17.27 -20.44 20.41
C GLY A 393 -16.19 -19.36 20.41
N PHE A 394 -16.47 -18.26 19.70
CA PHE A 394 -15.56 -17.11 19.63
C PHE A 394 -15.54 -16.26 20.92
N HIS A 395 -16.61 -16.30 21.71
CA HIS A 395 -16.80 -15.58 22.98
C HIS A 395 -16.67 -14.06 22.85
N ILE A 396 -17.35 -13.50 21.84
CA ILE A 396 -17.29 -12.06 21.53
C ILE A 396 -17.87 -11.22 22.68
N VAL A 397 -18.95 -11.68 23.32
CA VAL A 397 -19.61 -10.95 24.41
C VAL A 397 -18.69 -10.84 25.62
N GLY A 398 -18.03 -11.93 26.00
CA GLY A 398 -17.02 -11.92 27.07
C GLY A 398 -15.82 -11.03 26.74
N GLY A 399 -15.37 -10.99 25.48
CA GLY A 399 -14.31 -10.09 25.04
C GLY A 399 -14.69 -8.61 25.16
N LEU A 400 -15.88 -8.24 24.67
CA LEU A 400 -16.39 -6.86 24.77
C LEU A 400 -16.57 -6.45 26.24
N LEU A 401 -17.09 -7.34 27.08
CA LEU A 401 -17.29 -7.08 28.51
C LEU A 401 -15.94 -6.89 29.23
N HIS A 402 -14.93 -7.72 28.92
CA HIS A 402 -13.57 -7.57 29.46
C HIS A 402 -12.97 -6.19 29.12
N ILE A 403 -13.09 -5.76 27.86
CA ILE A 403 -12.58 -4.44 27.43
C ILE A 403 -13.33 -3.30 28.14
N ASN A 404 -14.65 -3.41 28.31
CA ASN A 404 -15.46 -2.42 29.03
C ASN A 404 -15.18 -2.33 30.54
N THR A 405 -14.41 -3.28 31.08
CA THR A 405 -14.04 -3.36 32.51
C THR A 405 -12.67 -2.74 32.80
N TRP A 406 -12.01 -2.17 31.79
CA TRP A 406 -10.63 -1.66 31.89
C TRP A 406 -10.40 -0.73 33.10
N TRP A 407 -11.32 0.20 33.34
CA TRP A 407 -11.20 1.20 34.41
C TRP A 407 -11.41 0.58 35.80
N ILE A 408 -12.21 -0.49 35.92
CA ILE A 408 -12.40 -1.23 37.16
C ILE A 408 -11.11 -1.95 37.55
N TYR A 409 -10.45 -2.59 36.59
CA TYR A 409 -9.17 -3.25 36.84
C TYR A 409 -8.07 -2.25 37.19
N LEU A 410 -8.04 -1.10 36.51
CA LEU A 410 -7.15 0.01 36.85
C LEU A 410 -7.43 0.55 38.25
N LEU A 411 -8.70 0.67 38.63
CA LEU A 411 -9.10 1.08 39.98
C LEU A 411 -8.64 0.08 41.04
N GLY A 412 -8.72 -1.23 40.77
CA GLY A 412 -8.20 -2.28 41.64
C GLY A 412 -6.69 -2.16 41.88
N LEU A 413 -5.92 -1.82 40.84
CA LEU A 413 -4.49 -1.53 40.95
C LEU A 413 -4.24 -0.26 41.80
N ILE A 414 -4.91 0.84 41.49
CA ILE A 414 -4.79 2.12 42.22
C ILE A 414 -5.15 1.94 43.70
N TYR A 415 -6.26 1.26 44.01
CA TYR A 415 -6.67 1.00 45.38
C TYR A 415 -5.69 0.10 46.14
N THR A 416 -4.97 -0.77 45.45
CA THR A 416 -3.89 -1.55 46.07
C THR A 416 -2.71 -0.66 46.42
N ILE A 417 -2.25 0.17 45.47
CA ILE A 417 -1.11 1.08 45.67
C ILE A 417 -1.40 2.09 46.78
N LEU A 418 -2.60 2.68 46.78
CA LEU A 418 -3.05 3.63 47.80
C LEU A 418 -3.49 2.96 49.12
N ASN A 419 -3.41 1.64 49.20
CA ASN A 419 -3.89 0.83 50.35
C ASN A 419 -5.33 1.16 50.78
N LYS A 420 -6.19 1.54 49.82
CA LYS A 420 -7.62 1.82 50.08
C LYS A 420 -8.33 0.52 50.39
N LYS A 421 -9.06 0.49 51.51
CA LYS A 421 -9.87 -0.66 51.92
C LYS A 421 -11.14 -0.73 51.06
N VAL A 422 -11.42 -1.92 50.53
CA VAL A 422 -12.69 -2.26 49.88
C VAL A 422 -13.43 -3.19 50.84
N PRO A 423 -14.67 -2.87 51.26
CA PRO A 423 -15.42 -3.75 52.15
C PRO A 423 -15.76 -5.06 51.44
N TYR A 424 -15.69 -6.17 52.18
CA TYR A 424 -16.19 -7.46 51.70
C TYR A 424 -17.71 -7.44 51.84
N LEU A 425 -18.40 -7.18 50.73
CA LEU A 425 -19.85 -7.31 50.62
C LEU A 425 -20.13 -8.45 49.63
N PRO A 426 -21.07 -9.38 49.93
CA PRO A 426 -21.53 -10.34 48.96
C PRO A 426 -22.00 -9.64 47.68
N THR A 427 -21.89 -10.35 46.56
CA THR A 427 -22.41 -9.81 45.30
C THR A 427 -23.94 -9.79 45.41
N PRO A 428 -24.61 -8.64 45.26
CA PRO A 428 -26.06 -8.58 45.36
C PRO A 428 -26.73 -9.56 44.40
N LYS A 429 -27.71 -10.31 44.90
CA LYS A 429 -28.43 -11.37 44.17
C LYS A 429 -29.86 -10.97 43.81
N GLU A 430 -30.30 -9.80 44.26
CA GLU A 430 -31.59 -9.19 43.90
C GLU A 430 -31.49 -8.22 42.72
N ASP A 431 -32.63 -8.07 42.05
CA ASP A 431 -32.86 -7.39 40.78
C ASP A 431 -33.28 -5.91 40.97
N ASP A 432 -32.52 -5.11 41.74
CA ASP A 432 -32.78 -3.66 41.77
C ASP A 432 -32.26 -2.99 40.48
N PHE A 433 -33.10 -3.01 39.45
CA PHE A 433 -32.83 -2.59 38.05
C PHE A 433 -32.64 -1.08 37.84
N LYS A 434 -32.23 -0.31 38.85
CA LYS A 434 -31.93 1.11 38.65
C LYS A 434 -30.63 1.26 37.87
N ALA A 435 -30.72 1.64 36.60
CA ALA A 435 -29.55 1.97 35.78
C ALA A 435 -28.77 3.11 36.41
N ASN A 436 -27.58 2.79 36.90
CA ASN A 436 -26.64 3.80 37.38
C ASN A 436 -25.68 4.16 36.24
N LEU A 437 -26.08 5.10 35.38
CA LEU A 437 -25.24 5.56 34.27
C LEU A 437 -23.88 6.09 34.71
N LYS A 438 -23.70 6.48 35.98
CA LYS A 438 -22.40 6.90 36.52
C LYS A 438 -21.35 5.79 36.44
N ILE A 439 -21.75 4.51 36.47
CA ILE A 439 -20.79 3.38 36.39
C ILE A 439 -20.17 3.23 35.00
N VAL A 440 -20.81 3.77 33.95
CA VAL A 440 -20.27 3.72 32.58
C VAL A 440 -19.69 5.06 32.15
N LEU A 441 -19.62 6.06 33.04
CA LEU A 441 -19.06 7.37 32.74
C LEU A 441 -17.61 7.31 32.21
N PRO A 442 -16.69 6.50 32.76
CA PRO A 442 -15.35 6.37 32.17
C PRO A 442 -15.35 5.85 30.73
N ASN A 443 -16.27 4.93 30.40
CA ASN A 443 -16.43 4.42 29.04
C ASN A 443 -17.02 5.50 28.12
N ALA A 444 -17.99 6.28 28.59
CA ALA A 444 -18.55 7.41 27.85
C ALA A 444 -17.51 8.51 27.57
N ILE A 445 -16.64 8.81 28.54
CA ILE A 445 -15.55 9.78 28.37
C ILE A 445 -14.58 9.30 27.27
N ILE A 446 -14.14 8.04 27.31
CA ILE A 446 -13.26 7.51 26.26
C ILE A 446 -13.94 7.51 24.89
N ALA A 447 -15.23 7.16 24.80
CA ALA A 447 -15.97 7.24 23.55
C ALA A 447 -16.04 8.67 23.00
N GLY A 448 -16.35 9.65 23.86
CA GLY A 448 -16.39 11.07 23.50
C GLY A 448 -15.02 11.61 23.07
N LEU A 449 -13.95 11.30 23.82
CA LEU A 449 -12.58 11.70 23.48
C LEU A 449 -12.13 11.10 22.16
N SER A 450 -12.46 9.84 21.88
CA SER A 450 -12.16 9.21 20.58
C SER A 450 -12.87 9.92 19.42
N ILE A 451 -14.16 10.23 19.57
CA ILE A 451 -14.92 10.94 18.52
C ILE A 451 -14.37 12.35 18.33
N PHE A 452 -14.09 13.07 19.42
CA PHE A 452 -13.47 14.39 19.37
C PHE A 452 -12.11 14.35 18.67
N ALA A 453 -11.26 13.39 19.03
CA ALA A 453 -9.93 13.23 18.42
C ALA A 453 -10.02 12.93 16.92
N VAL A 454 -11.03 12.18 16.46
CA VAL A 454 -11.28 11.95 15.03
C VAL A 454 -11.61 13.25 14.32
N VAL A 455 -12.60 14.00 14.83
CA VAL A 455 -13.04 15.26 14.20
C VAL A 455 -11.89 16.27 14.17
N TYR A 456 -11.24 16.50 15.30
CA TYR A 456 -10.13 17.44 15.41
C TYR A 456 -8.90 16.99 14.62
N GLY A 457 -8.56 15.69 14.68
CA GLY A 457 -7.38 15.13 14.03
C GLY A 457 -7.49 15.15 12.51
N LEU A 458 -8.63 14.76 11.94
CA LEU A 458 -8.86 14.81 10.49
C LEU A 458 -8.92 16.24 9.96
N TYR A 459 -9.48 17.19 10.73
CA TYR A 459 -9.47 18.60 10.37
C TYR A 459 -8.05 19.17 10.33
N ARG A 460 -7.19 18.79 11.28
CA ARG A 460 -5.81 19.30 11.37
C ARG A 460 -4.84 18.61 10.42
N ASP A 461 -4.98 17.31 10.21
CA ASP A 461 -4.04 16.51 9.43
C ASP A 461 -4.78 15.38 8.71
N PHE A 462 -5.15 15.61 7.45
CA PHE A 462 -5.86 14.67 6.61
C PHE A 462 -4.88 13.83 5.78
N THR A 463 -4.63 12.60 6.22
CA THR A 463 -3.68 11.67 5.58
C THR A 463 -4.23 10.24 5.65
N PRO A 464 -3.74 9.31 4.82
CA PRO A 464 -4.10 7.89 4.97
C PRO A 464 -3.88 7.36 6.39
N PHE A 465 -2.83 7.85 7.06
CA PHE A 465 -2.54 7.49 8.44
C PHE A 465 -3.62 7.99 9.42
N SER A 466 -4.02 9.26 9.35
CA SER A 466 -5.02 9.81 10.26
C SER A 466 -6.39 9.18 10.03
N ILE A 467 -6.71 8.75 8.82
CA ILE A 467 -7.90 7.92 8.53
C ILE A 467 -7.83 6.58 9.25
N ILE A 468 -6.68 5.88 9.20
CA ILE A 468 -6.50 4.60 9.90
C ILE A 468 -6.59 4.78 11.42
N MET A 469 -5.97 5.81 11.99
CA MET A 469 -6.10 6.09 13.43
C MET A 469 -7.53 6.46 13.80
N SER A 470 -8.24 7.16 12.91
CA SER A 470 -9.65 7.48 13.09
C SER A 470 -10.50 6.21 13.13
N PHE A 471 -10.24 5.24 12.25
CA PHE A 471 -10.87 3.93 12.30
C PHE A 471 -10.65 3.24 13.65
N PHE A 472 -9.41 3.20 14.16
CA PHE A 472 -9.14 2.59 15.47
C PHE A 472 -9.80 3.35 16.64
N ALA A 473 -9.81 4.69 16.60
CA ALA A 473 -10.50 5.51 17.60
C ALA A 473 -12.01 5.27 17.59
N LEU A 474 -12.64 5.22 16.41
CA LEU A 474 -14.07 4.91 16.26
C LEU A 474 -14.39 3.47 16.65
N PHE A 475 -13.54 2.51 16.33
CA PHE A 475 -13.69 1.13 16.76
C PHE A 475 -13.66 1.01 18.29
N ASN A 476 -12.72 1.71 18.95
CA ASN A 476 -12.65 1.80 20.40
C ASN A 476 -13.91 2.48 20.98
N ALA A 477 -14.38 3.57 20.37
CA ALA A 477 -15.60 4.24 20.78
C ALA A 477 -16.82 3.31 20.67
N GLY A 478 -16.94 2.53 19.59
CA GLY A 478 -17.98 1.52 19.41
C GLY A 478 -17.98 0.45 20.51
N ILE A 479 -16.79 -0.02 20.93
CA ILE A 479 -16.67 -0.97 22.05
C ILE A 479 -17.12 -0.33 23.37
N MET A 480 -16.78 0.93 23.62
CA MET A 480 -17.24 1.64 24.83
C MET A 480 -18.75 1.89 24.82
N MET A 481 -19.33 2.17 23.65
CA MET A 481 -20.77 2.30 23.47
C MET A 481 -21.51 0.99 23.75
N PHE A 482 -20.88 -0.18 23.58
CA PHE A 482 -21.46 -1.46 23.99
C PHE A 482 -21.74 -1.53 25.50
N GLY A 483 -20.83 -1.05 26.35
CA GLY A 483 -21.05 -1.02 27.81
C GLY A 483 -22.22 -0.10 28.20
N ILE A 484 -22.33 1.04 27.53
CA ILE A 484 -23.46 1.98 27.69
C ILE A 484 -24.76 1.31 27.24
N TYR A 485 -24.76 0.67 26.07
CA TYR A 485 -25.90 -0.07 25.55
C TYR A 485 -26.36 -1.17 26.51
N VAL A 486 -25.44 -2.00 27.03
CA VAL A 486 -25.78 -3.07 27.97
C VAL A 486 -26.39 -2.52 29.26
N THR A 487 -25.89 -1.38 29.74
CA THR A 487 -26.45 -0.69 30.91
C THR A 487 -27.87 -0.17 30.65
N MET A 488 -28.11 0.44 29.49
CA MET A 488 -29.43 0.96 29.10
C MET A 488 -30.44 -0.14 28.76
N ARG A 489 -30.00 -1.25 28.15
CA ARG A 489 -30.89 -2.33 27.71
C ARG A 489 -31.56 -3.06 28.88
N LEU A 490 -30.88 -3.19 30.02
CA LEU A 490 -31.45 -3.77 31.24
C LEU A 490 -32.54 -2.86 31.85
N THR A 491 -32.43 -1.54 31.70
CA THR A 491 -33.48 -0.58 32.09
C THR A 491 -34.69 -0.63 31.15
N ASN A 492 -34.45 -1.02 29.91
CA ASN A 492 -35.39 -0.82 28.80
C ASN A 492 -35.99 -2.16 28.33
N GLN A 493 -36.29 -3.07 29.26
CA GLN A 493 -37.16 -4.21 28.96
C GLN A 493 -38.53 -3.70 28.48
N ASN A 494 -38.63 -3.48 27.16
CA ASN A 494 -39.82 -3.63 26.32
C ASN A 494 -40.92 -2.54 26.32
N ARG A 495 -40.62 -1.23 26.32
CA ARG A 495 -41.68 -0.22 26.00
C ARG A 495 -41.56 0.46 24.63
N ILE A 496 -40.39 0.92 24.23
CA ILE A 496 -40.24 1.74 23.00
C ILE A 496 -40.07 0.87 21.73
N LEU A 497 -39.25 -0.18 21.77
CA LEU A 497 -39.00 -1.03 20.59
C LEU A 497 -40.18 -1.94 20.22
N ARG A 498 -41.06 -2.29 21.16
CA ARG A 498 -42.27 -3.09 20.89
C ARG A 498 -43.44 -2.27 20.32
N THR A 499 -43.49 -0.97 20.58
CA THR A 499 -44.60 -0.10 20.16
C THR A 499 -44.45 0.39 18.72
N HIS A 500 -43.23 0.42 18.16
CA HIS A 500 -42.96 1.06 16.86
C HIS A 500 -42.47 0.11 15.75
N LEU A 501 -42.09 -1.13 16.06
CA LEU A 501 -41.60 -2.10 15.06
C LEU A 501 -42.64 -3.19 14.77
N LYS A 502 -43.06 -3.31 13.50
CA LYS A 502 -43.98 -4.37 13.05
C LYS A 502 -43.40 -5.76 13.36
N LYS A 503 -44.27 -6.70 13.76
CA LYS A 503 -43.93 -8.08 14.15
C LYS A 503 -43.09 -8.83 13.10
N GLU A 504 -43.26 -8.51 11.82
CA GLU A 504 -42.49 -9.08 10.70
C GLU A 504 -41.01 -8.72 10.73
N HIS A 505 -40.65 -7.47 11.08
CA HIS A 505 -39.25 -7.04 11.20
C HIS A 505 -38.56 -7.69 12.41
N LEU A 506 -39.29 -7.89 13.51
CA LEU A 506 -38.77 -8.62 14.67
C LEU A 506 -38.50 -10.10 14.33
N LEU A 507 -39.36 -10.72 13.51
CA LEU A 507 -39.17 -12.07 13.00
C LEU A 507 -38.02 -12.15 11.97
N SER A 508 -37.84 -11.15 11.11
CA SER A 508 -36.72 -11.11 10.16
C SER A 508 -35.37 -10.94 10.88
N LEU A 509 -35.29 -10.04 11.88
CA LEU A 509 -34.10 -9.86 12.73
C LEU A 509 -33.77 -11.13 13.53
N SER A 510 -34.78 -11.82 14.06
CA SER A 510 -34.58 -13.09 14.76
C SER A 510 -34.09 -14.20 13.83
N ARG A 511 -34.64 -14.29 12.61
CA ARG A 511 -34.17 -15.24 11.57
C ARG A 511 -32.74 -14.93 11.14
N ALA A 512 -32.41 -13.67 10.89
CA ALA A 512 -31.06 -13.21 10.53
C ALA A 512 -30.06 -13.53 11.65
N LYS A 513 -30.41 -13.22 12.91
CA LYS A 513 -29.62 -13.56 14.09
C LYS A 513 -29.36 -15.06 14.20
N LYS A 514 -30.39 -15.91 14.04
CA LYS A 514 -30.24 -17.38 14.03
C LYS A 514 -29.39 -17.86 12.85
N GLY A 515 -29.50 -17.24 11.68
CA GLY A 515 -28.67 -17.52 10.51
C GLY A 515 -27.20 -17.21 10.78
N PHE A 516 -26.91 -16.03 11.32
CA PHE A 516 -25.56 -15.61 11.72
C PHE A 516 -24.94 -16.55 12.75
N TYR A 517 -25.66 -16.92 13.82
CA TYR A 517 -25.13 -17.87 14.81
C TYR A 517 -24.85 -19.26 14.22
N ARG A 518 -25.71 -19.74 13.31
CA ARG A 518 -25.46 -21.01 12.60
C ARG A 518 -24.19 -20.93 11.76
N LEU A 519 -24.03 -19.87 10.96
CA LEU A 519 -22.83 -19.63 10.16
C LEU A 519 -21.58 -19.52 11.04
N ALA A 520 -21.61 -18.68 12.07
CA ALA A 520 -20.50 -18.49 12.99
C ALA A 520 -20.09 -19.80 13.68
N ASN A 521 -21.07 -20.63 14.06
CA ASN A 521 -20.80 -21.95 14.63
C ASN A 521 -20.19 -22.91 13.60
N SER A 522 -20.70 -22.93 12.36
CA SER A 522 -20.11 -23.72 11.27
C SER A 522 -18.66 -23.33 10.99
N VAL A 523 -18.38 -22.02 10.89
CA VAL A 523 -17.01 -21.48 10.72
C VAL A 523 -16.13 -21.86 11.91
N PHE A 524 -16.62 -21.74 13.14
CA PHE A 524 -15.89 -22.15 14.33
C PHE A 524 -15.55 -23.66 14.32
N VAL A 525 -16.51 -24.51 13.96
CA VAL A 525 -16.30 -25.96 13.88
C VAL A 525 -15.29 -26.32 12.80
N ALA A 526 -15.38 -25.69 11.62
CA ALA A 526 -14.44 -25.87 10.52
C ALA A 526 -13.03 -25.45 10.95
N THR A 527 -12.85 -24.20 11.38
CA THR A 527 -11.54 -23.64 11.79
C THR A 527 -10.88 -24.46 12.91
N ARG A 528 -11.65 -24.95 13.89
CA ARG A 528 -11.13 -25.83 14.95
C ARG A 528 -10.63 -27.17 14.42
N THR A 529 -11.28 -27.73 13.39
CA THR A 529 -10.95 -29.06 12.85
C THR A 529 -9.72 -29.02 11.96
N VAL A 530 -9.58 -27.96 11.16
CA VAL A 530 -8.46 -27.76 10.22
C VAL A 530 -7.43 -26.72 10.71
N ALA A 531 -7.34 -26.48 12.02
CA ALA A 531 -6.53 -25.39 12.57
C ALA A 531 -5.05 -25.42 12.16
N LEU A 532 -4.41 -26.60 12.20
CA LEU A 532 -3.01 -26.76 11.83
C LEU A 532 -2.76 -26.55 10.31
N PRO A 533 -3.45 -27.23 9.39
CA PRO A 533 -3.23 -27.01 7.95
C PRO A 533 -3.54 -25.57 7.54
N VAL A 534 -4.58 -24.93 8.11
CA VAL A 534 -4.86 -23.51 7.86
C VAL A 534 -3.71 -22.62 8.33
N LEU A 535 -3.13 -22.89 9.51
CA LEU A 535 -1.99 -22.12 10.01
C LEU A 535 -0.75 -22.25 9.09
N LEU A 536 -0.47 -23.46 8.59
CA LEU A 536 0.64 -23.70 7.67
C LEU A 536 0.43 -22.97 6.34
N VAL A 537 -0.79 -23.02 5.78
CA VAL A 537 -1.13 -22.28 4.55
C VAL A 537 -0.97 -20.78 4.75
N ILE A 538 -1.46 -20.22 5.86
CA ILE A 538 -1.30 -18.79 6.15
C ILE A 538 0.17 -18.41 6.28
N LEU A 539 0.99 -19.24 6.93
CA LEU A 539 2.42 -19.01 7.06
C LEU A 539 3.14 -19.02 5.71
N ILE A 540 2.89 -20.04 4.89
CA ILE A 540 3.50 -20.16 3.55
C ILE A 540 3.08 -18.98 2.69
N ILE A 541 1.78 -18.68 2.60
CA ILE A 541 1.26 -17.55 1.83
C ILE A 541 1.89 -16.24 2.33
N ALA A 542 1.89 -15.98 3.64
CA ALA A 542 2.44 -14.74 4.17
C ALA A 542 3.94 -14.59 3.89
N MET A 543 4.73 -15.67 3.99
CA MET A 543 6.16 -15.66 3.68
C MET A 543 6.41 -15.47 2.19
N SER A 544 5.72 -16.24 1.33
CA SER A 544 5.86 -16.13 -0.12
C SER A 544 5.44 -14.77 -0.66
N PHE A 545 4.32 -14.21 -0.19
CA PHE A 545 3.90 -12.86 -0.58
C PHE A 545 4.86 -11.78 -0.05
N LYS A 546 5.44 -11.97 1.14
CA LYS A 546 6.44 -11.03 1.65
C LYS A 546 7.73 -11.07 0.81
N GLU A 547 8.19 -12.27 0.46
CA GLU A 547 9.36 -12.48 -0.40
C GLU A 547 9.11 -11.90 -1.79
N GLN A 548 7.99 -12.22 -2.43
CA GLN A 548 7.58 -11.63 -3.71
C GLN A 548 7.45 -10.10 -3.63
N ASN A 549 6.90 -9.55 -2.53
CA ASN A 549 6.79 -8.10 -2.34
C ASN A 549 8.16 -7.44 -2.14
N ASP A 550 9.17 -8.16 -1.66
CA ASP A 550 10.53 -7.64 -1.53
C ASP A 550 11.33 -7.77 -2.85
N GLU A 551 11.13 -8.86 -3.60
CA GLU A 551 11.73 -9.08 -4.93
C GLU A 551 11.18 -8.09 -5.97
N SER A 552 9.85 -7.91 -6.02
CA SER A 552 9.19 -6.99 -6.97
C SER A 552 9.58 -5.52 -6.77
N LYS A 553 10.03 -5.13 -5.57
CA LYS A 553 10.54 -3.78 -5.29
C LYS A 553 11.96 -3.53 -5.84
N TRP A 554 12.65 -4.57 -6.33
CA TRP A 554 14.03 -4.47 -6.80
C TRP A 554 14.26 -5.16 -8.15
N GLU A 555 14.10 -6.48 -8.23
CA GLU A 555 14.49 -7.26 -9.41
C GLU A 555 13.41 -7.21 -10.51
N GLU A 556 12.13 -7.23 -10.14
CA GLU A 556 11.00 -7.19 -11.09
C GLU A 556 10.38 -5.80 -11.29
N VAL A 557 11.03 -4.71 -10.85
CA VAL A 557 10.55 -3.36 -11.17
C VAL A 557 10.61 -3.21 -12.69
N LEU A 558 9.45 -3.40 -13.33
CA LEU A 558 9.24 -3.20 -14.75
C LEU A 558 9.25 -1.70 -15.03
N VAL A 559 9.79 -1.34 -16.18
CA VAL A 559 9.59 0.01 -16.73
C VAL A 559 8.08 0.20 -16.82
N PRO A 560 7.49 1.22 -16.18
CA PRO A 560 6.11 1.56 -16.45
C PRO A 560 6.01 1.86 -17.94
N LEU A 561 5.50 0.90 -18.71
CA LEU A 561 5.13 1.16 -20.09
C LEU A 561 4.02 2.20 -20.01
N SER A 562 4.29 3.43 -20.48
CA SER A 562 3.19 4.32 -20.80
C SER A 562 2.35 3.53 -21.79
N LYS A 563 1.11 3.22 -21.42
CA LYS A 563 0.15 2.70 -22.37
C LYS A 563 -0.10 3.86 -23.33
N SER A 564 0.64 3.90 -24.43
CA SER A 564 0.23 4.69 -25.58
C SER A 564 -1.17 4.21 -25.95
N LEU A 565 -2.14 5.11 -25.98
CA LEU A 565 -3.47 4.75 -26.47
C LEU A 565 -3.32 4.49 -27.96
N LYS A 566 -3.42 3.21 -28.31
CA LYS A 566 -3.09 2.71 -29.63
C LYS A 566 -4.22 3.07 -30.60
N ASN A 567 -3.86 3.73 -31.69
CA ASN A 567 -4.66 3.74 -32.91
C ASN A 567 -3.99 2.78 -33.89
N ASP A 568 -4.75 1.78 -34.31
CA ASP A 568 -4.34 0.79 -35.29
C ASP A 568 -4.62 1.32 -36.71
N TYR A 569 -3.58 1.46 -37.54
CA TYR A 569 -3.71 1.95 -38.92
C TYR A 569 -3.51 0.83 -39.94
N LEU A 570 -4.35 0.79 -40.96
CA LEU A 570 -4.19 -0.08 -42.12
C LEU A 570 -3.66 0.74 -43.29
N GLY A 571 -2.67 0.23 -44.01
CA GLY A 571 -2.09 0.92 -45.16
C GLY A 571 -1.90 0.01 -46.36
N ILE A 572 -1.75 0.63 -47.52
CA ILE A 572 -1.51 -0.10 -48.77
C ILE A 572 -0.59 0.68 -49.72
N PHE A 573 0.25 -0.06 -50.42
CA PHE A 573 0.93 0.35 -51.64
C PHE A 573 0.36 -0.46 -52.80
N LEU A 574 -0.34 0.19 -53.74
CA LEU A 574 -0.99 -0.48 -54.88
C LEU A 574 -0.74 0.30 -56.18
N PRO A 575 0.42 0.12 -56.82
CA PRO A 575 0.73 0.78 -58.07
C PRO A 575 0.09 0.08 -59.27
N SER A 576 -0.46 0.84 -60.22
CA SER A 576 -0.87 0.33 -61.55
C SER A 576 0.25 0.42 -62.60
N GLU A 577 1.25 1.26 -62.36
CA GLU A 577 2.42 1.46 -63.21
C GLU A 577 3.74 1.40 -62.40
N GLY A 578 4.88 1.22 -63.08
CA GLY A 578 6.19 1.16 -62.44
C GLY A 578 6.78 2.52 -62.02
N ASN A 579 5.95 3.52 -61.73
CA ASN A 579 6.35 4.90 -61.42
C ASN A 579 6.44 5.20 -59.91
N GLY A 580 6.17 4.21 -59.04
CA GLY A 580 6.24 4.36 -57.59
C GLY A 580 5.00 5.00 -56.95
N LEU A 581 3.97 5.35 -57.72
CA LEU A 581 2.74 5.96 -57.21
C LEU A 581 1.64 4.92 -57.06
N THR A 582 0.87 5.01 -55.96
CA THR A 582 -0.34 4.20 -55.78
C THR A 582 -1.49 4.73 -56.62
N ASP A 583 -2.23 3.82 -57.26
CA ASP A 583 -3.46 4.12 -57.99
C ASP A 583 -4.63 4.20 -57.01
N ILE A 584 -5.07 5.43 -56.71
CA ILE A 584 -6.11 5.67 -55.70
C ILE A 584 -7.48 5.11 -56.12
N GLU A 585 -7.76 4.98 -57.41
CA GLU A 585 -9.03 4.40 -57.86
C GLU A 585 -9.00 2.87 -57.73
N ALA A 586 -7.88 2.23 -58.06
CA ALA A 586 -7.70 0.80 -57.79
C ALA A 586 -7.82 0.47 -56.29
N VAL A 587 -7.33 1.34 -55.40
CA VAL A 587 -7.53 1.19 -53.95
C VAL A 587 -9.01 1.30 -53.59
N ASN A 588 -9.75 2.26 -54.14
CA ASN A 588 -11.18 2.42 -53.84
C ASN A 588 -12.00 1.22 -54.30
N GLU A 589 -11.71 0.67 -55.49
CA GLU A 589 -12.35 -0.56 -55.99
C GLU A 589 -12.08 -1.72 -55.03
N LEU A 590 -10.83 -1.90 -54.61
CA LEU A 590 -10.44 -2.95 -53.66
C LEU A 590 -11.14 -2.80 -52.30
N GLU A 591 -11.24 -1.57 -51.77
CA GLU A 591 -11.95 -1.29 -50.51
C GLU A 591 -13.44 -1.63 -50.59
N GLN A 592 -14.08 -1.28 -51.71
CA GLN A 592 -15.50 -1.59 -51.94
C GLN A 592 -15.74 -3.09 -52.11
N ASP A 593 -14.91 -3.76 -52.89
CA ASP A 593 -15.04 -5.18 -53.21
C ASP A 593 -14.83 -6.08 -51.98
N HIS A 594 -13.94 -5.66 -51.07
CA HIS A 594 -13.56 -6.46 -49.90
C HIS A 594 -14.04 -5.90 -48.55
N ASN A 595 -14.75 -4.76 -48.54
CA ASN A 595 -15.22 -4.08 -47.33
C ASN A 595 -14.09 -3.83 -46.31
N VAL A 596 -12.98 -3.29 -46.80
CA VAL A 596 -11.81 -2.86 -46.02
C VAL A 596 -11.63 -1.35 -46.17
N ASP A 597 -10.96 -0.69 -45.22
CA ASP A 597 -10.68 0.76 -45.26
C ASP A 597 -9.20 0.98 -44.93
N PHE A 598 -8.41 1.50 -45.90
CA PHE A 598 -6.99 1.79 -45.72
C PHE A 598 -6.79 3.25 -45.31
N ASP A 599 -6.30 3.45 -44.10
CA ASP A 599 -5.96 4.75 -43.53
C ASP A 599 -4.72 5.38 -44.20
N ILE A 600 -3.74 4.55 -44.59
CA ILE A 600 -2.43 5.00 -45.12
C ILE A 600 -2.28 4.62 -46.58
N ILE A 601 -2.00 5.61 -47.43
CA ILE A 601 -1.68 5.39 -48.85
C ILE A 601 -0.18 5.61 -49.06
N SER A 602 0.55 4.51 -49.27
CA SER A 602 2.00 4.56 -49.49
C SER A 602 2.33 4.93 -50.93
N LEU A 603 3.44 5.64 -51.14
CA LEU A 603 4.01 5.97 -52.44
C LEU A 603 5.53 6.20 -52.31
N TYR A 604 6.26 6.09 -53.41
CA TYR A 604 7.71 6.25 -53.48
C TYR A 604 8.04 7.45 -54.35
N LEU A 605 8.87 8.36 -53.83
CA LEU A 605 9.35 9.53 -54.56
C LEU A 605 10.89 9.57 -54.52
N PRO A 606 11.55 9.41 -55.68
CA PRO A 606 12.99 9.62 -55.79
C PRO A 606 13.35 11.10 -55.74
N TRP A 607 14.58 11.43 -55.33
CA TRP A 607 15.09 12.81 -55.39
C TRP A 607 15.45 13.19 -56.82
N THR A 608 14.59 13.94 -57.53
CA THR A 608 14.90 14.45 -58.87
C THR A 608 14.50 15.92 -59.01
N ASP A 609 15.01 16.60 -60.04
CA ASP A 609 14.59 17.98 -60.33
C ASP A 609 13.10 18.04 -60.72
N GLU A 610 12.55 16.95 -61.27
CA GLU A 610 11.11 16.81 -61.53
C GLU A 610 10.30 16.54 -60.25
N SER A 611 10.84 15.88 -59.23
CA SER A 611 10.08 15.55 -58.01
C SER A 611 9.51 16.76 -57.25
N ILE A 612 10.13 17.94 -57.40
CA ILE A 612 9.58 19.21 -56.89
C ILE A 612 8.58 19.83 -57.87
N LYS A 613 8.87 19.80 -59.19
CA LYS A 613 8.05 20.45 -60.23
C LYS A 613 6.78 19.68 -60.58
N GLU A 614 6.84 18.35 -60.52
CA GLU A 614 5.79 17.38 -60.80
C GLU A 614 5.38 16.61 -59.53
N PHE A 615 5.48 17.26 -58.37
CA PHE A 615 4.96 16.68 -57.13
C PHE A 615 3.50 16.23 -57.34
N PRO A 616 3.09 15.02 -56.90
CA PRO A 616 1.81 14.41 -57.28
C PRO A 616 0.62 15.03 -56.52
N HIS A 617 0.38 16.32 -56.72
CA HIS A 617 -0.64 17.12 -56.03
C HIS A 617 -2.05 16.53 -56.16
N GLN A 618 -2.42 16.02 -57.33
CA GLN A 618 -3.74 15.41 -57.56
C GLN A 618 -3.94 14.14 -56.74
N LEU A 619 -2.91 13.29 -56.65
CA LEU A 619 -2.95 12.08 -55.82
C LEU A 619 -3.06 12.47 -54.35
N MET A 620 -2.21 13.38 -53.87
CA MET A 620 -2.23 13.87 -52.48
C MET A 620 -3.59 14.45 -52.10
N GLN A 621 -4.17 15.30 -52.94
CA GLN A 621 -5.52 15.85 -52.74
C GLN A 621 -6.58 14.75 -52.71
N SER A 622 -6.48 13.75 -53.59
CA SER A 622 -7.42 12.62 -53.66
C SER A 622 -7.35 11.72 -52.42
N VAL A 623 -6.15 11.49 -51.89
CA VAL A 623 -5.90 10.77 -50.63
C VAL A 623 -6.56 11.54 -49.47
N TYR A 624 -6.27 12.83 -49.36
CA TYR A 624 -6.80 13.67 -48.29
C TYR A 624 -8.31 13.92 -48.34
N ALA A 625 -8.90 13.99 -49.54
CA ALA A 625 -10.35 14.14 -49.73
C ALA A 625 -11.13 12.93 -49.22
N ARG A 626 -10.47 11.76 -49.15
CA ARG A 626 -11.01 10.52 -48.63
C ARG A 626 -10.66 10.29 -47.15
N ASN A 627 -10.12 11.31 -46.47
CA ASN A 627 -9.64 11.24 -45.07
C ASN A 627 -8.53 10.21 -44.83
N LYS A 628 -7.72 9.93 -45.86
CA LYS A 628 -6.53 9.06 -45.76
C LYS A 628 -5.26 9.88 -45.58
N ILE A 629 -4.19 9.22 -45.18
CA ILE A 629 -2.88 9.84 -44.90
C ILE A 629 -1.84 9.30 -45.87
N PRO A 630 -1.16 10.15 -46.65
CA PRO A 630 -0.09 9.71 -47.53
C PRO A 630 1.16 9.32 -46.72
N MET A 631 1.81 8.23 -47.13
CA MET A 631 3.17 7.88 -46.71
C MET A 631 4.11 7.97 -47.90
N ILE A 632 5.05 8.90 -47.83
CA ILE A 632 6.05 9.14 -48.86
C ILE A 632 7.35 8.43 -48.45
N THR A 633 7.72 7.40 -49.19
CA THR A 633 9.08 6.84 -49.15
C THR A 633 9.97 7.74 -49.98
N TRP A 634 10.87 8.47 -49.31
CA TRP A 634 11.66 9.54 -49.89
C TRP A 634 13.09 9.06 -50.13
N GLU A 635 13.39 8.76 -51.40
CA GLU A 635 14.58 8.02 -51.79
C GLU A 635 15.69 8.96 -52.27
N PRO A 636 16.80 9.10 -51.53
CA PRO A 636 17.86 10.06 -51.83
C PRO A 636 18.83 9.53 -52.89
N TRP A 637 18.33 9.29 -54.10
CA TRP A 637 19.15 9.03 -55.28
C TRP A 637 20.01 10.28 -55.58
N ALA A 638 21.32 10.13 -55.59
CA ALA A 638 22.27 11.24 -55.62
C ALA A 638 22.49 11.80 -57.03
N SER A 639 22.40 10.94 -58.05
CA SER A 639 22.76 11.24 -59.45
C SER A 639 21.64 11.92 -60.26
N THR A 640 20.43 12.00 -59.71
CA THR A 640 19.21 12.39 -60.43
C THR A 640 18.86 13.88 -60.35
N LEU A 641 19.69 14.70 -59.70
CA LEU A 641 19.55 16.15 -59.61
C LEU A 641 20.64 16.83 -60.45
N ALA A 642 20.27 17.69 -61.41
CA ALA A 642 21.21 18.30 -62.35
C ALA A 642 22.28 19.17 -61.66
N ALA A 643 21.98 19.71 -60.47
CA ALA A 643 22.96 20.43 -59.64
C ALA A 643 24.17 19.56 -59.23
N ASN A 644 24.04 18.24 -59.26
CA ASN A 644 25.04 17.30 -58.79
C ASN A 644 25.99 16.78 -59.89
N ASP A 645 25.76 17.14 -61.15
CA ASP A 645 26.58 16.72 -62.30
C ASP A 645 28.04 17.19 -62.21
N SER A 646 28.32 18.17 -61.35
CA SER A 646 29.67 18.66 -61.10
C SER A 646 30.45 17.85 -60.05
N VAL A 647 29.83 16.87 -59.37
CA VAL A 647 30.41 16.10 -58.27
C VAL A 647 30.47 14.61 -58.60
N GLN A 648 31.67 14.14 -58.94
CA GLN A 648 31.91 12.75 -59.37
C GLN A 648 31.45 11.68 -58.36
N GLU A 649 31.50 11.98 -57.05
CA GLU A 649 31.00 11.05 -56.02
C GLU A 649 29.47 10.88 -56.09
N LEU A 650 28.71 11.95 -56.34
CA LEU A 650 27.24 11.92 -56.41
C LEU A 650 26.76 11.25 -57.70
N GLN A 651 27.45 11.47 -58.84
CA GLN A 651 27.18 10.75 -60.09
C GLN A 651 27.34 9.22 -59.96
N ASN A 652 28.22 8.77 -59.06
CA ASN A 652 28.45 7.37 -58.78
C ASN A 652 27.65 6.85 -57.58
N GLU A 653 26.65 7.61 -57.11
CA GLU A 653 25.80 7.23 -55.98
C GLU A 653 26.58 6.97 -54.67
N LYS A 654 27.59 7.80 -54.38
CA LYS A 654 28.44 7.67 -53.19
C LYS A 654 28.30 8.84 -52.22
N LYS A 655 28.48 8.54 -50.92
CA LYS A 655 28.64 9.51 -49.82
C LYS A 655 27.50 10.53 -49.67
N ILE A 656 26.27 10.15 -49.99
CA ILE A 656 25.10 11.04 -49.96
C ILE A 656 24.92 11.76 -48.61
N PHE A 657 25.07 11.07 -47.47
CA PHE A 657 24.85 11.69 -46.15
C PHE A 657 25.90 12.75 -45.81
N LYS A 658 27.14 12.56 -46.25
CA LYS A 658 28.18 13.59 -46.12
C LYS A 658 27.81 14.85 -46.91
N HIS A 659 27.34 14.69 -48.15
CA HIS A 659 26.97 15.85 -48.98
C HIS A 659 25.67 16.53 -48.52
N ILE A 660 24.77 15.82 -47.83
CA ILE A 660 23.65 16.42 -47.09
C ILE A 660 24.17 17.31 -45.95
N LEU A 661 25.14 16.83 -45.17
CA LEU A 661 25.77 17.61 -44.10
C LEU A 661 26.56 18.82 -44.60
N ASP A 662 27.16 18.72 -45.78
CA ASP A 662 27.84 19.83 -46.47
C ASP A 662 26.85 20.90 -47.00
N GLY A 663 25.54 20.68 -46.83
CA GLY A 663 24.48 21.63 -47.18
C GLY A 663 24.07 21.65 -48.66
N LYS A 664 24.57 20.73 -49.49
CA LYS A 664 24.31 20.73 -50.95
C LYS A 664 22.85 20.52 -51.32
N PHE A 665 22.09 19.85 -50.44
CA PHE A 665 20.68 19.50 -50.66
C PHE A 665 19.72 20.37 -49.83
N ASP A 666 20.22 21.36 -49.09
CA ASP A 666 19.39 22.16 -48.18
C ASP A 666 18.23 22.85 -48.90
N ASN A 667 18.49 23.43 -50.08
CA ASN A 667 17.44 24.09 -50.87
C ASN A 667 16.35 23.11 -51.30
N TYR A 668 16.74 21.94 -51.82
CA TYR A 668 15.80 20.87 -52.22
C TYR A 668 14.95 20.42 -51.02
N ILE A 669 15.59 20.15 -49.87
CA ILE A 669 14.90 19.73 -48.64
C ILE A 669 13.94 20.80 -48.15
N ARG A 670 14.31 22.09 -48.19
CA ARG A 670 13.45 23.21 -47.79
C ARG A 670 12.26 23.38 -48.71
N GLU A 671 12.47 23.39 -50.03
CA GLU A 671 11.37 23.48 -51.01
C GLU A 671 10.38 22.32 -50.86
N PHE A 672 10.89 21.09 -50.68
CA PHE A 672 10.03 19.93 -50.43
C PHE A 672 9.27 20.06 -49.11
N ALA A 673 9.91 20.52 -48.03
CA ALA A 673 9.25 20.78 -46.75
C ALA A 673 8.16 21.85 -46.87
N GLN A 674 8.36 22.89 -47.68
CA GLN A 674 7.35 23.92 -47.97
C GLN A 674 6.14 23.34 -48.72
N ILE A 675 6.36 22.43 -49.69
CA ILE A 675 5.27 21.71 -50.38
C ILE A 675 4.45 20.87 -49.40
N LEU A 676 5.12 20.15 -48.48
CA LEU A 676 4.43 19.36 -47.45
C LEU A 676 3.68 20.26 -46.46
N LYS A 677 4.28 21.39 -46.06
CA LYS A 677 3.63 22.41 -45.21
C LYS A 677 2.33 22.92 -45.84
N SER A 678 2.34 23.22 -47.13
CA SER A 678 1.18 23.78 -47.84
C SER A 678 -0.03 22.84 -47.90
N GLN A 679 0.14 21.55 -47.57
CA GLN A 679 -0.98 20.61 -47.50
C GLN A 679 -1.85 20.81 -46.25
N GLU A 680 -1.30 21.43 -45.20
CA GLU A 680 -1.92 21.61 -43.88
C GLU A 680 -2.51 20.32 -43.26
N LYS A 681 -2.06 19.15 -43.71
CA LYS A 681 -2.53 17.83 -43.28
C LYS A 681 -1.36 16.89 -42.95
N PRO A 682 -1.57 15.84 -42.12
CA PRO A 682 -0.52 14.88 -41.78
C PRO A 682 0.06 14.17 -43.01
N VAL A 683 1.36 13.89 -42.99
CA VAL A 683 2.05 13.06 -44.00
C VAL A 683 3.14 12.25 -43.31
N PHE A 684 3.18 10.95 -43.57
CA PHE A 684 4.32 10.13 -43.16
C PHE A 684 5.46 10.31 -44.16
N LEU A 685 6.66 10.62 -43.67
CA LEU A 685 7.85 10.77 -44.49
C LEU A 685 8.89 9.74 -44.06
N ARG A 686 9.08 8.73 -44.91
CA ARG A 686 10.01 7.62 -44.72
C ARG A 686 11.29 7.91 -45.50
N PHE A 687 12.17 8.72 -44.90
CA PHE A 687 13.42 9.16 -45.50
C PHE A 687 14.47 8.05 -45.51
N ALA A 688 15.10 7.81 -46.67
CA ALA A 688 16.20 6.88 -46.84
C ALA A 688 15.90 5.50 -46.21
N HIS A 689 14.79 4.88 -46.62
CA HIS A 689 14.38 3.58 -46.07
C HIS A 689 15.49 2.55 -46.28
N GLU A 690 15.59 1.62 -45.32
CA GLU A 690 16.57 0.53 -45.38
C GLU A 690 18.01 1.02 -45.60
N PHE A 691 18.39 2.11 -44.91
CA PHE A 691 19.72 2.72 -45.00
C PHE A 691 20.90 1.79 -44.67
N ASP A 692 20.63 0.59 -44.14
CA ASP A 692 21.61 -0.46 -43.85
C ASP A 692 21.46 -1.70 -44.76
N ASN A 693 20.60 -1.63 -45.78
CA ASN A 693 20.49 -2.63 -46.85
C ASN A 693 21.50 -2.34 -47.99
N PRO A 694 22.46 -3.24 -48.24
CA PRO A 694 23.47 -3.07 -49.29
C PRO A 694 22.93 -2.96 -50.73
N GLN A 695 21.63 -3.22 -50.97
CA GLN A 695 21.01 -3.04 -52.28
C GLN A 695 20.82 -1.55 -52.64
N TYR A 696 20.77 -0.66 -51.66
CA TYR A 696 20.61 0.78 -51.90
C TYR A 696 21.94 1.53 -51.79
N PRO A 697 22.17 2.56 -52.62
CA PRO A 697 23.40 3.34 -52.59
C PRO A 697 23.55 4.21 -51.33
N TRP A 698 22.45 4.63 -50.71
CA TRP A 698 22.48 5.36 -49.42
C TRP A 698 22.83 4.45 -48.22
N SER A 699 23.29 3.22 -48.46
CA SER A 699 23.85 2.34 -47.44
C SER A 699 25.38 2.34 -47.42
N SER A 700 25.98 1.38 -46.71
CA SER A 700 27.42 1.11 -46.79
C SER A 700 27.92 0.83 -48.22
N ALA A 701 27.04 0.42 -49.15
CA ALA A 701 27.39 0.20 -50.55
C ALA A 701 27.86 1.48 -51.26
N GLY A 702 27.26 2.64 -50.96
CA GLY A 702 27.73 3.95 -51.41
C GLY A 702 28.81 4.56 -50.52
N GLY A 703 29.38 3.79 -49.59
CA GLY A 703 30.44 4.24 -48.68
C GLY A 703 29.97 5.08 -47.50
N ASN A 704 28.69 5.06 -47.15
CA ASN A 704 28.14 5.81 -46.01
C ASN A 704 28.41 5.12 -44.66
N THR A 705 28.56 5.88 -43.58
CA THR A 705 28.71 5.34 -42.21
C THR A 705 27.46 5.57 -41.33
N PRO A 706 27.28 4.80 -40.23
CA PRO A 706 26.21 5.04 -39.27
C PRO A 706 26.22 6.44 -38.65
N GLU A 707 27.41 6.99 -38.40
CA GLU A 707 27.58 8.34 -37.84
C GLU A 707 27.16 9.41 -38.85
N GLU A 708 27.55 9.26 -40.13
CA GLU A 708 27.13 10.14 -41.22
C GLU A 708 25.60 10.12 -41.36
N PHE A 709 24.97 8.92 -41.32
CA PHE A 709 23.51 8.78 -41.36
C PHE A 709 22.82 9.51 -40.21
N LYS A 710 23.23 9.27 -38.95
CA LYS A 710 22.60 9.91 -37.77
C LYS A 710 22.68 11.43 -37.85
N ALA A 711 23.83 11.96 -38.26
CA ALA A 711 24.02 13.40 -38.39
C ALA A 711 23.16 13.95 -39.54
N ALA A 712 23.13 13.30 -40.71
CA ALA A 712 22.31 13.73 -41.84
C ALA A 712 20.81 13.67 -41.51
N TRP A 713 20.35 12.63 -40.80
CA TRP A 713 18.96 12.54 -40.31
C TRP A 713 18.59 13.74 -39.44
N LYS A 714 19.44 14.09 -38.46
CA LYS A 714 19.21 15.26 -37.59
C LYS A 714 19.21 16.57 -38.36
N HIS A 715 20.05 16.68 -39.40
CA HIS A 715 20.08 17.85 -40.28
C HIS A 715 18.79 17.99 -41.10
N VAL A 716 18.31 16.91 -41.71
CA VAL A 716 17.02 16.88 -42.43
C VAL A 716 15.86 17.22 -41.49
N TYR A 717 15.84 16.61 -40.29
CA TYR A 717 14.88 16.93 -39.25
C TYR A 717 14.86 18.44 -38.95
N ARG A 718 16.03 19.03 -38.70
CA ARG A 718 16.17 20.47 -38.40
C ARG A 718 15.62 21.33 -39.53
N LEU A 719 15.95 21.04 -40.79
CA LEU A 719 15.47 21.80 -41.94
C LEU A 719 13.94 21.73 -42.08
N ILE A 720 13.34 20.54 -41.93
CA ILE A 720 11.87 20.37 -41.95
C ILE A 720 11.21 21.20 -40.84
N LYS A 721 11.83 21.25 -39.64
CA LYS A 721 11.34 22.05 -38.51
C LYS A 721 11.48 23.55 -38.74
N GLU A 722 12.58 24.01 -39.32
CA GLU A 722 12.80 25.42 -39.66
C GLU A 722 11.80 25.95 -40.69
N GLU A 723 11.34 25.10 -41.62
CA GLU A 723 10.28 25.46 -42.56
C GLU A 723 8.86 25.39 -41.96
N GLU A 724 8.74 25.01 -40.68
CA GLU A 724 7.48 24.88 -39.93
C GLU A 724 6.53 23.79 -40.50
N ALA A 725 7.09 22.74 -41.11
CA ALA A 725 6.32 21.61 -41.63
C ALA A 725 5.93 20.62 -40.51
N HIS A 726 5.24 21.11 -39.46
CA HIS A 726 5.00 20.39 -38.20
C HIS A 726 4.12 19.13 -38.31
N LYS A 727 3.35 19.00 -39.40
CA LYS A 727 2.49 17.83 -39.69
C LYS A 727 3.22 16.70 -40.43
N VAL A 728 4.51 16.86 -40.72
CA VAL A 728 5.37 15.79 -41.21
C VAL A 728 5.70 14.81 -40.06
N ILE A 729 5.48 13.53 -40.31
CA ILE A 729 5.69 12.42 -39.36
C ILE A 729 6.86 11.58 -39.87
N LEU A 730 8.00 11.62 -39.19
CA LEU A 730 9.22 10.95 -39.66
C LEU A 730 9.24 9.46 -39.30
N VAL A 731 9.40 8.61 -40.31
CA VAL A 731 9.46 7.15 -40.18
C VAL A 731 10.90 6.66 -40.38
N TRP A 732 11.53 6.20 -39.30
CA TRP A 732 12.88 5.64 -39.33
C TRP A 732 12.81 4.14 -39.60
N ASN A 733 13.31 3.69 -40.76
CA ASN A 733 13.11 2.33 -41.26
C ASN A 733 14.44 1.58 -41.45
N PRO A 734 14.95 0.84 -40.44
CA PRO A 734 16.09 -0.06 -40.61
C PRO A 734 15.71 -1.34 -41.38
N TRP A 735 16.71 -2.02 -41.93
CA TRP A 735 16.61 -3.32 -42.58
C TRP A 735 17.10 -4.47 -41.70
N LYS A 736 18.15 -4.26 -40.88
CA LYS A 736 18.72 -5.30 -40.01
C LYS A 736 18.52 -5.01 -38.52
N PRO A 737 18.12 -6.01 -37.71
CA PRO A 737 17.99 -5.84 -36.25
C PRO A 737 19.31 -5.46 -35.54
N ASP A 738 20.43 -6.08 -35.92
CA ASP A 738 21.70 -5.93 -35.19
C ASP A 738 22.40 -4.58 -35.40
N THR A 739 21.98 -3.81 -36.40
CA THR A 739 22.51 -2.49 -36.75
C THR A 739 21.66 -1.36 -36.17
N MET A 740 20.43 -1.63 -35.74
CA MET A 740 19.45 -0.60 -35.33
C MET A 740 20.03 0.42 -34.34
N GLN A 741 20.62 -0.04 -33.24
CA GLN A 741 21.15 0.85 -32.19
C GLN A 741 22.29 1.75 -32.70
N LYS A 742 23.09 1.29 -33.68
CA LYS A 742 24.21 2.05 -34.23
C LYS A 742 23.74 3.24 -35.09
N TYR A 743 22.65 3.04 -35.82
CA TYR A 743 22.06 4.03 -36.74
C TYR A 743 20.95 4.88 -36.12
N TYR A 744 20.50 4.57 -34.91
CA TYR A 744 19.38 5.29 -34.29
C TYR A 744 19.76 6.74 -33.92
N PRO A 745 19.05 7.77 -34.42
CA PRO A 745 19.39 9.17 -34.19
C PRO A 745 18.91 9.71 -32.82
N GLY A 746 17.99 9.00 -32.16
CA GLY A 746 17.38 9.35 -30.86
C GLY A 746 15.87 9.58 -30.95
N ASP A 747 15.15 9.32 -29.86
CA ASP A 747 13.67 9.42 -29.78
C ASP A 747 13.13 10.83 -30.13
N GLU A 748 13.91 11.89 -29.93
CA GLU A 748 13.52 13.27 -30.29
C GLU A 748 13.37 13.47 -31.80
N TYR A 749 14.16 12.74 -32.59
CA TYR A 749 14.26 12.91 -34.05
C TYR A 749 13.42 11.90 -34.84
N VAL A 750 12.71 10.99 -34.16
CA VAL A 750 11.95 9.89 -34.77
C VAL A 750 10.52 9.90 -34.24
N ASP A 751 9.54 9.85 -35.14
CA ASP A 751 8.13 9.71 -34.75
C ASP A 751 7.68 8.25 -34.78
N TRP A 752 8.11 7.47 -35.79
CA TRP A 752 7.75 6.06 -35.99
C TRP A 752 8.94 5.18 -36.35
N ILE A 753 8.89 3.91 -35.95
CA ILE A 753 9.81 2.88 -36.43
C ILE A 753 9.14 2.15 -37.60
N GLY A 754 9.71 2.25 -38.79
CA GLY A 754 9.31 1.45 -39.95
C GLY A 754 10.08 0.12 -39.98
N ILE A 755 9.42 -0.99 -40.30
CA ILE A 755 10.07 -2.28 -40.54
C ILE A 755 9.53 -2.85 -41.85
N THR A 756 10.42 -3.27 -42.73
CA THR A 756 10.07 -4.09 -43.89
C THR A 756 10.05 -5.55 -43.48
N LEU A 757 8.89 -6.19 -43.61
CA LEU A 757 8.65 -7.57 -43.19
C LEU A 757 7.86 -8.31 -44.26
N LEU A 758 8.61 -8.90 -45.20
CA LEU A 758 8.08 -9.59 -46.37
C LEU A 758 8.43 -11.08 -46.33
N ASP A 759 7.45 -11.95 -46.61
CA ASP A 759 7.66 -13.39 -46.73
C ASP A 759 8.04 -13.82 -48.15
N TYR A 760 9.30 -14.24 -48.32
CA TYR A 760 9.87 -14.77 -49.56
C TYR A 760 9.83 -16.31 -49.65
N SER A 761 9.29 -17.01 -48.64
CA SER A 761 9.27 -18.48 -48.55
C SER A 761 8.73 -19.20 -49.80
N PRO A 762 7.77 -18.63 -50.57
CA PRO A 762 7.32 -19.22 -51.84
C PRO A 762 8.40 -19.39 -52.92
N LEU A 763 9.58 -18.75 -52.81
CA LEU A 763 10.68 -18.88 -53.78
C LEU A 763 11.47 -20.20 -53.70
N GLY A 764 11.01 -21.18 -52.88
CA GLY A 764 11.45 -22.58 -52.89
C GLY A 764 12.84 -22.86 -52.30
N ASN A 765 13.79 -21.92 -52.42
CA ASN A 765 15.16 -22.01 -51.88
C ASN A 765 15.36 -21.19 -50.59
N ILE A 766 14.29 -20.56 -50.08
CA ILE A 766 14.31 -19.71 -48.89
C ILE A 766 13.65 -20.47 -47.73
N LYS A 767 14.22 -20.35 -46.52
CA LYS A 767 13.69 -20.98 -45.32
C LYS A 767 12.27 -20.48 -45.07
N ASN A 768 11.33 -21.41 -44.86
CA ASN A 768 9.94 -21.08 -44.51
C ASN A 768 9.90 -20.50 -43.09
N LEU A 769 9.76 -19.18 -42.99
CA LEU A 769 9.73 -18.45 -41.71
C LEU A 769 8.31 -17.94 -41.43
N ASN A 770 7.85 -18.12 -40.19
CA ASN A 770 6.61 -17.50 -39.75
C ASN A 770 6.85 -16.04 -39.30
N PHE A 771 5.77 -15.29 -39.07
CA PHE A 771 5.82 -13.89 -38.65
C PHE A 771 6.74 -13.65 -37.43
N ASN A 772 6.63 -14.46 -36.38
CA ASN A 772 7.43 -14.28 -35.17
C ASN A 772 8.92 -14.48 -35.42
N GLU A 773 9.29 -15.43 -36.28
CA GLU A 773 10.70 -15.63 -36.63
C GLU A 773 11.29 -14.44 -37.40
N LEU A 774 10.48 -13.69 -38.14
CA LEU A 774 10.90 -12.46 -38.82
C LEU A 774 10.91 -11.24 -37.88
N TYR A 775 9.92 -11.12 -36.99
CA TYR A 775 9.70 -9.90 -36.20
C TYR A 775 10.42 -9.89 -34.83
N LEU A 776 10.47 -11.03 -34.13
CA LEU A 776 11.03 -11.09 -32.77
C LEU A 776 12.46 -10.52 -32.65
N PRO A 777 13.38 -10.75 -33.61
CA PRO A 777 14.70 -10.13 -33.56
C PRO A 777 14.67 -8.60 -33.52
N PHE A 778 13.71 -7.95 -34.20
CA PHE A 778 13.53 -6.50 -34.11
C PHE A 778 12.96 -6.08 -32.77
N LYS A 779 11.91 -6.76 -32.30
CA LYS A 779 11.26 -6.48 -31.00
C LYS A 779 12.26 -6.53 -29.85
N GLU A 780 13.10 -7.56 -29.81
CA GLU A 780 14.14 -7.73 -28.79
C GLU A 780 15.11 -6.56 -28.74
N LYS A 781 15.45 -5.96 -29.88
CA LYS A 781 16.34 -4.79 -29.96
C LYS A 781 15.63 -3.50 -29.58
N LEU A 782 14.42 -3.27 -30.11
CA LEU A 782 13.62 -2.07 -29.84
C LEU A 782 13.35 -1.87 -28.35
N TYR A 783 13.12 -2.97 -27.62
CA TYR A 783 12.90 -2.96 -26.18
C TYR A 783 14.01 -2.22 -25.41
N TRP A 784 15.23 -2.13 -25.94
CA TRP A 784 16.35 -1.51 -25.25
C TRP A 784 16.58 -0.02 -25.52
N PHE A 785 16.03 0.58 -26.57
CA PHE A 785 16.42 1.96 -26.91
C PHE A 785 15.30 2.87 -27.42
N THR A 786 14.07 2.38 -27.60
CA THR A 786 12.95 3.23 -28.01
C THR A 786 11.61 2.68 -27.56
N ARG A 787 10.61 3.55 -27.47
CA ARG A 787 9.19 3.19 -27.23
C ARG A 787 8.27 3.73 -28.33
N LYS A 788 8.84 4.17 -29.45
CA LYS A 788 8.09 4.69 -30.58
C LYS A 788 7.20 3.59 -31.19
N PRO A 789 6.02 3.95 -31.73
CA PRO A 789 5.13 3.00 -32.37
C PRO A 789 5.83 2.35 -33.58
N VAL A 790 5.54 1.06 -33.79
CA VAL A 790 6.07 0.30 -34.91
C VAL A 790 5.05 0.24 -36.04
N MET A 791 5.51 0.53 -37.25
CA MET A 791 4.79 0.34 -38.50
C MET A 791 5.51 -0.75 -39.29
N LEU A 792 4.79 -1.78 -39.74
CA LEU A 792 5.29 -2.64 -40.80
C LEU A 792 5.09 -1.87 -42.11
N ALA A 793 6.11 -1.10 -42.50
CA ALA A 793 6.04 -0.12 -43.59
C ALA A 793 5.96 -0.80 -44.97
N GLU A 794 6.41 -2.06 -45.03
CA GLU A 794 6.17 -3.00 -46.11
C GLU A 794 5.87 -4.36 -45.50
N PHE A 795 4.63 -4.83 -45.67
CA PHE A 795 4.15 -6.09 -45.12
C PHE A 795 3.47 -6.91 -46.19
N GLY A 796 3.76 -8.22 -46.24
CA GLY A 796 3.15 -9.08 -47.24
C GLY A 796 3.85 -10.43 -47.38
N SER A 797 3.25 -11.28 -48.20
CA SER A 797 3.79 -12.57 -48.61
C SER A 797 3.66 -12.69 -50.11
N LEU A 798 4.64 -13.32 -50.76
CA LEU A 798 4.56 -13.62 -52.19
C LEU A 798 3.31 -14.46 -52.51
N LYS A 799 2.74 -14.20 -53.69
CA LYS A 799 1.54 -14.86 -54.18
C LYS A 799 1.78 -16.35 -54.37
N SER A 800 1.02 -17.16 -53.64
CA SER A 800 1.16 -18.62 -53.64
C SER A 800 -0.18 -19.35 -53.34
N GLY A 801 -1.30 -18.70 -53.67
CA GLY A 801 -2.64 -19.22 -53.39
C GLY A 801 -2.92 -19.38 -51.90
N ALA A 802 -3.45 -20.54 -51.51
CA ALA A 802 -3.85 -20.82 -50.12
C ALA A 802 -2.70 -20.72 -49.08
N SER A 803 -1.44 -20.82 -49.50
CA SER A 803 -0.29 -20.66 -48.60
C SER A 803 -0.11 -19.20 -48.17
N GLN A 804 -0.25 -18.25 -49.09
CA GLN A 804 -0.20 -16.81 -48.81
C GLN A 804 -1.28 -16.42 -47.79
N GLN A 805 -2.52 -16.88 -48.01
CA GLN A 805 -3.66 -16.61 -47.13
C GLN A 805 -3.45 -17.13 -45.71
N LYS A 806 -2.96 -18.37 -45.58
CA LYS A 806 -2.65 -18.97 -44.27
C LYS A 806 -1.57 -18.19 -43.52
N TRP A 807 -0.53 -17.73 -44.23
CA TRP A 807 0.55 -16.97 -43.62
C TRP A 807 0.06 -15.60 -43.14
N LEU A 808 -0.68 -14.86 -43.99
CA LEU A 808 -1.21 -13.53 -43.65
C LEU A 808 -2.19 -13.60 -42.47
N GLN A 809 -3.10 -14.57 -42.44
CA GLN A 809 -3.99 -14.79 -41.30
C GLN A 809 -3.21 -15.06 -40.01
N ALA A 810 -2.26 -16.00 -40.05
CA ALA A 810 -1.46 -16.35 -38.88
C ALA A 810 -0.62 -15.17 -38.39
N ALA A 811 -0.10 -14.35 -39.32
CA ALA A 811 0.65 -13.15 -38.99
C ALA A 811 -0.24 -12.10 -38.31
N VAL A 812 -1.40 -11.75 -38.89
CA VAL A 812 -2.34 -10.77 -38.32
C VAL A 812 -2.87 -11.23 -36.96
N ASP A 813 -3.21 -12.51 -36.80
CA ASP A 813 -3.63 -13.08 -35.52
C ASP A 813 -2.52 -12.96 -34.47
N THR A 814 -1.28 -13.27 -34.85
CA THR A 814 -0.11 -13.18 -33.95
C THR A 814 0.17 -11.74 -33.55
N ILE A 815 0.13 -10.80 -34.50
CA ILE A 815 0.27 -9.36 -34.23
C ILE A 815 -0.79 -8.91 -33.22
N ASN A 816 -2.05 -9.29 -33.46
CA ASN A 816 -3.17 -8.90 -32.61
C ASN A 816 -3.11 -9.46 -31.19
N GLN A 817 -2.52 -10.64 -31.00
CA GLN A 817 -2.46 -11.33 -29.72
C GLN A 817 -1.16 -11.05 -28.94
N GLN A 818 -0.04 -10.78 -29.62
CA GLN A 818 1.30 -10.82 -29.00
C GLN A 818 2.14 -9.54 -29.20
N HIS A 819 1.78 -8.66 -30.14
CA HIS A 819 2.62 -7.51 -30.52
C HIS A 819 1.83 -6.20 -30.54
N GLU A 820 1.49 -5.72 -29.34
CA GLU A 820 0.74 -4.47 -29.15
C GLU A 820 1.52 -3.22 -29.63
N GLU A 821 2.85 -3.29 -29.76
CA GLU A 821 3.68 -2.19 -30.25
C GLU A 821 3.51 -1.91 -31.75
N ILE A 822 3.06 -2.89 -32.54
CA ILE A 822 2.79 -2.74 -33.97
C ILE A 822 1.46 -2.01 -34.14
N SER A 823 1.53 -0.74 -34.51
CA SER A 823 0.37 0.16 -34.61
C SER A 823 -0.03 0.46 -36.06
N ALA A 824 0.73 -0.01 -37.05
CA ALA A 824 0.36 0.13 -38.46
C ALA A 824 0.83 -1.05 -39.31
N LEU A 825 -0.01 -1.50 -40.24
CA LEU A 825 0.28 -2.54 -41.23
C LEU A 825 0.13 -1.97 -42.63
N VAL A 826 1.24 -1.75 -43.34
CA VAL A 826 1.21 -1.23 -44.72
C VAL A 826 1.49 -2.38 -45.69
N PHE A 827 0.44 -2.84 -46.38
CA PHE A 827 0.53 -3.94 -47.32
C PHE A 827 1.25 -3.53 -48.60
N PHE A 828 2.35 -4.20 -48.92
CA PHE A 828 3.07 -4.02 -50.19
C PHE A 828 2.38 -4.87 -51.27
N ASN A 829 1.36 -4.32 -51.92
CA ASN A 829 0.45 -5.02 -52.83
C ASN A 829 0.79 -4.70 -54.30
N SER A 830 1.90 -5.23 -54.82
CA SER A 830 2.40 -4.94 -56.17
C SER A 830 2.78 -6.20 -56.95
N ALA A 831 2.42 -6.24 -58.23
CA ALA A 831 2.87 -7.26 -59.20
C ALA A 831 4.08 -6.79 -60.05
N LEU A 832 4.64 -5.62 -59.71
CA LEU A 832 5.65 -4.90 -60.51
C LEU A 832 7.04 -4.90 -59.87
N ASP A 833 7.24 -5.60 -58.76
CA ASP A 833 8.50 -5.58 -58.01
C ASP A 833 9.62 -6.34 -58.77
N LYS A 834 10.76 -5.67 -58.97
CA LYS A 834 11.91 -6.21 -59.70
C LYS A 834 13.04 -6.69 -58.77
N ASN A 835 12.88 -6.55 -57.45
CA ASN A 835 13.92 -6.82 -56.46
C ASN A 835 14.01 -8.32 -56.12
N ILE A 836 14.54 -9.10 -57.06
CA ILE A 836 14.73 -10.56 -56.90
C ILE A 836 16.01 -10.84 -56.08
N PRO A 837 15.94 -11.56 -54.95
CA PRO A 837 17.12 -11.90 -54.15
C PRO A 837 18.16 -12.72 -54.93
N SER A 838 19.45 -12.43 -54.71
CA SER A 838 20.54 -13.17 -55.36
C SER A 838 20.56 -14.65 -54.94
N GLY A 839 20.57 -15.58 -55.90
CA GLY A 839 20.62 -17.02 -55.65
C GLY A 839 19.28 -17.75 -55.67
N THR A 840 18.17 -17.07 -56.02
CA THR A 840 16.85 -17.69 -56.19
C THR A 840 16.57 -18.09 -57.64
N SER A 841 15.99 -19.28 -57.85
CA SER A 841 15.59 -19.79 -59.16
C SER A 841 14.23 -19.22 -59.60
N ALA A 842 14.07 -17.90 -59.63
CA ALA A 842 12.83 -17.29 -60.08
C ALA A 842 12.76 -17.28 -61.62
N GLY A 843 11.81 -18.03 -62.20
CA GLY A 843 11.51 -18.01 -63.64
C GLY A 843 10.70 -16.78 -64.09
N GLN A 844 10.30 -15.92 -63.16
CA GLN A 844 9.51 -14.71 -63.39
C GLN A 844 10.41 -13.46 -63.42
N LYS A 845 10.07 -12.49 -64.28
CA LYS A 845 10.80 -11.21 -64.40
C LYS A 845 10.53 -10.25 -63.22
N ASN A 846 9.38 -10.37 -62.57
CA ASN A 846 8.95 -9.58 -61.43
C ASN A 846 8.40 -10.50 -60.32
N LEU A 847 8.51 -10.07 -59.06
CA LEU A 847 7.84 -10.68 -57.91
C LEU A 847 6.40 -10.18 -57.82
N ASP A 848 5.47 -11.09 -57.56
CA ASP A 848 4.05 -10.79 -57.39
C ASP A 848 3.65 -10.88 -55.91
N TRP A 849 3.41 -9.72 -55.32
CA TRP A 849 2.95 -9.54 -53.94
C TRP A 849 1.43 -9.32 -53.85
N SER A 850 0.70 -9.41 -54.97
CA SER A 850 -0.74 -9.18 -54.97
C SER A 850 -1.46 -10.17 -54.05
N ILE A 851 -2.36 -9.64 -53.23
CA ILE A 851 -3.16 -10.40 -52.26
C ILE A 851 -4.48 -10.82 -52.92
N GLU A 852 -4.74 -12.13 -52.94
CA GLU A 852 -5.93 -12.70 -53.62
C GLU A 852 -7.24 -12.54 -52.84
N SER A 853 -7.16 -12.52 -51.51
CA SER A 853 -8.31 -12.38 -50.60
C SER A 853 -7.91 -11.60 -49.35
N TRP A 854 -8.81 -10.75 -48.88
CA TRP A 854 -8.63 -9.89 -47.71
C TRP A 854 -9.45 -10.35 -46.50
N GLU A 855 -10.08 -11.53 -46.57
CA GLU A 855 -10.94 -12.08 -45.50
C GLU A 855 -10.22 -12.26 -44.16
N PHE A 856 -8.88 -12.24 -44.14
CA PHE A 856 -8.09 -12.38 -42.93
C PHE A 856 -8.04 -11.14 -42.04
N LEU A 857 -8.51 -9.99 -42.52
CA LEU A 857 -8.65 -8.77 -41.74
C LEU A 857 -9.99 -8.81 -40.97
N ASP A 858 -9.93 -9.00 -39.64
CA ASP A 858 -11.09 -8.83 -38.75
C ASP A 858 -11.40 -7.33 -38.51
N ASN A 859 -12.57 -7.01 -37.96
CA ASN A 859 -13.10 -5.66 -37.67
C ASN A 859 -12.21 -4.75 -36.79
N LYS A 860 -11.03 -5.21 -36.36
CA LYS A 860 -10.08 -4.46 -35.52
C LYS A 860 -9.34 -3.38 -36.29
N TYR A 861 -9.01 -3.63 -37.56
CA TYR A 861 -8.42 -2.65 -38.47
C TYR A 861 -9.51 -2.20 -39.45
N GLY A 862 -9.73 -0.89 -39.64
CA GLY A 862 -10.67 -0.40 -40.66
C GLY A 862 -11.98 0.23 -40.16
N LYS A 863 -12.05 0.73 -38.92
CA LYS A 863 -13.08 1.72 -38.53
C LYS A 863 -12.47 2.86 -37.76
N ALA A 864 -11.67 3.69 -38.44
CA ALA A 864 -11.37 5.02 -37.94
C ALA A 864 -12.69 5.72 -37.59
N VAL A 865 -12.83 6.18 -36.34
CA VAL A 865 -13.99 6.98 -35.94
C VAL A 865 -13.90 8.28 -36.71
N LYS A 866 -14.70 8.40 -37.77
CA LYS A 866 -14.86 9.60 -38.59
C LYS A 866 -15.43 10.70 -37.71
N ASN A 867 -14.57 11.54 -37.15
CA ASN A 867 -14.98 12.72 -36.42
C ASN A 867 -14.57 13.96 -37.17
N ASP A 868 -15.58 14.76 -37.51
CA ASP A 868 -15.44 16.03 -38.19
C ASP A 868 -14.99 17.09 -37.17
N LEU A 869 -13.68 17.16 -36.91
CA LEU A 869 -13.06 18.25 -36.14
C LEU A 869 -12.90 19.54 -36.97
N SER A 870 -13.49 19.61 -38.17
CA SER A 870 -13.24 20.63 -39.20
C SER A 870 -13.42 22.08 -38.79
N GLU A 871 -14.18 22.36 -37.72
CA GLU A 871 -14.27 23.71 -37.19
C GLU A 871 -12.96 24.11 -36.48
N PRO A 872 -12.22 25.14 -36.93
CA PRO A 872 -11.05 25.63 -36.23
C PRO A 872 -11.43 26.18 -34.85
N LEU A 873 -10.45 26.24 -33.93
CA LEU A 873 -10.60 26.97 -32.67
C LEU A 873 -11.04 28.40 -32.97
N SER A 874 -12.23 28.78 -32.51
CA SER A 874 -12.79 30.10 -32.73
C SER A 874 -11.94 31.16 -32.04
N GLU A 875 -11.76 32.30 -32.73
CA GLU A 875 -11.21 33.50 -32.09
C GLU A 875 -12.22 34.02 -31.06
N ILE A 876 -11.73 34.36 -29.87
CA ILE A 876 -12.57 34.86 -28.77
C ILE A 876 -12.18 36.31 -28.49
N GLU A 877 -13.17 37.14 -28.18
CA GLU A 877 -12.94 38.47 -27.63
C GLU A 877 -12.23 38.34 -26.27
N VAL A 878 -10.94 38.69 -26.24
CA VAL A 878 -10.06 38.49 -25.09
C VAL A 878 -10.53 39.38 -23.93
N SER A 879 -11.08 38.78 -22.88
CA SER A 879 -11.28 39.47 -21.60
C SER A 879 -9.96 40.01 -21.08
N LYS A 880 -9.98 41.10 -20.31
CA LYS A 880 -8.78 41.71 -19.72
C LYS A 880 -7.93 40.63 -19.02
N LYS A 881 -6.75 40.33 -19.58
CA LYS A 881 -5.81 39.35 -19.02
C LYS A 881 -5.16 39.92 -17.74
N THR A 882 -5.03 39.11 -16.71
CA THR A 882 -4.29 39.44 -15.48
C THR A 882 -2.99 38.62 -15.46
N PRO A 883 -1.84 39.18 -15.90
CA PRO A 883 -0.59 38.43 -15.98
C PRO A 883 -0.18 37.87 -14.62
N ILE A 884 0.15 36.57 -14.57
CA ILE A 884 0.63 35.93 -13.34
C ILE A 884 2.00 36.47 -12.89
N THR A 885 2.73 37.11 -13.80
CA THR A 885 4.03 37.75 -13.52
C THR A 885 3.93 38.98 -12.62
N SER A 886 2.71 39.44 -12.31
CA SER A 886 2.48 40.51 -11.33
C SER A 886 2.75 40.10 -9.88
N PHE A 887 2.97 38.81 -9.60
CA PHE A 887 3.14 38.26 -8.27
C PHE A 887 4.61 38.09 -7.79
N ASP A 888 5.62 38.43 -8.62
CA ASP A 888 7.08 38.24 -8.35
C ASP A 888 7.43 36.78 -7.99
N ILE A 889 7.15 35.86 -8.91
CA ILE A 889 7.26 34.41 -8.64
C ILE A 889 8.72 33.97 -8.59
N LYS A 890 9.14 33.57 -7.38
CA LYS A 890 10.37 32.81 -7.09
C LYS A 890 9.93 31.48 -6.50
N GLY A 891 9.61 30.54 -7.38
CA GLY A 891 8.85 29.35 -7.04
C GLY A 891 9.64 28.05 -7.01
N VAL A 892 9.01 27.01 -6.47
CA VAL A 892 9.43 25.60 -6.61
C VAL A 892 8.24 24.68 -6.81
N ARG A 893 8.36 23.69 -7.67
CA ARG A 893 7.34 22.63 -7.80
C ARG A 893 7.41 21.70 -6.59
N TYR A 894 6.26 21.49 -5.97
CA TYR A 894 6.10 20.60 -4.83
C TYR A 894 5.45 19.29 -5.28
N LYS A 895 6.22 18.42 -5.95
CA LYS A 895 5.75 17.13 -6.47
C LYS A 895 5.67 16.01 -5.42
N LYS A 896 6.21 16.28 -4.23
CA LYS A 896 6.21 15.33 -3.11
C LYS A 896 4.77 14.96 -2.75
N GLY A 897 4.40 13.69 -2.89
CA GLY A 897 3.07 13.19 -2.49
C GLY A 897 2.00 13.22 -3.60
N THR A 898 2.31 13.70 -4.81
CA THR A 898 1.36 13.76 -5.94
C THR A 898 0.73 12.38 -6.23
N SER A 899 1.56 11.34 -6.38
CA SER A 899 1.10 9.95 -6.50
C SER A 899 0.95 9.28 -5.13
N TRP A 900 0.01 9.74 -4.31
CA TRP A 900 -0.10 9.31 -2.90
C TRP A 900 -0.18 7.79 -2.68
N LYS A 901 -0.65 7.02 -3.67
CA LYS A 901 -0.73 5.55 -3.63
C LYS A 901 0.62 4.86 -3.77
N ASN A 902 1.49 5.39 -4.63
CA ASN A 902 2.76 4.77 -5.01
C ASN A 902 3.95 5.47 -4.36
N ASN A 903 3.75 6.67 -3.81
CA ASN A 903 4.78 7.51 -3.22
C ASN A 903 5.14 7.04 -1.80
N TYR A 904 6.44 7.03 -1.47
CA TYR A 904 6.94 6.66 -0.15
C TYR A 904 6.83 7.77 0.91
N TYR A 905 6.30 8.95 0.54
CA TYR A 905 6.13 10.10 1.43
C TYR A 905 4.67 10.31 1.84
N THR A 906 4.48 10.74 3.08
CA THR A 906 3.17 11.18 3.60
C THR A 906 3.25 12.67 3.93
N LEU A 907 2.37 13.47 3.32
CA LEU A 907 2.30 14.92 3.57
C LEU A 907 1.52 15.22 4.84
N THR A 908 2.12 14.85 5.97
CA THR A 908 1.61 15.24 7.30
C THR A 908 1.85 16.72 7.56
N LYS A 909 1.09 17.29 8.49
CA LYS A 909 1.33 18.62 9.07
C LYS A 909 2.82 18.90 9.34
N VAL A 910 3.48 18.02 10.09
CA VAL A 910 4.87 18.20 10.53
C VAL A 910 5.85 18.26 9.34
N VAL A 911 5.57 17.48 8.30
CA VAL A 911 6.38 17.45 7.08
C VAL A 911 6.21 18.76 6.30
N LEU A 912 4.97 19.19 6.08
CA LEU A 912 4.67 20.42 5.34
C LEU A 912 5.21 21.67 6.06
N GLU A 913 4.97 21.80 7.37
CA GLU A 913 5.52 22.91 8.16
C GLU A 913 7.05 22.98 8.10
N LYS A 914 7.72 21.81 8.15
CA LYS A 914 9.18 21.73 8.04
C LYS A 914 9.65 22.13 6.63
N ASP A 915 8.99 21.63 5.60
CA ASP A 915 9.38 21.87 4.21
C ASP A 915 9.13 23.33 3.84
N PHE A 916 7.95 23.88 4.13
CA PHE A 916 7.58 25.28 3.85
C PHE A 916 8.45 26.29 4.60
N ARG A 917 8.83 25.98 5.84
CA ARG A 917 9.81 26.81 6.57
C ARG A 917 11.16 26.84 5.87
N GLN A 918 11.63 25.72 5.33
CA GLN A 918 12.90 25.65 4.59
C GLN A 918 12.80 26.32 3.22
N ILE A 919 11.66 26.18 2.53
CA ILE A 919 11.36 26.88 1.27
C ILE A 919 11.46 28.39 1.49
N LYS A 920 10.76 28.95 2.48
CA LYS A 920 10.85 30.40 2.79
C LYS A 920 12.27 30.81 3.21
N ALA A 921 12.95 29.99 4.01
CA ALA A 921 14.34 30.28 4.41
C ALA A 921 15.29 30.35 3.21
N ALA A 922 15.02 29.62 2.13
CA ALA A 922 15.78 29.67 0.89
C ALA A 922 15.47 30.91 0.03
N GLY A 923 14.51 31.75 0.41
CA GLY A 923 14.07 32.92 -0.37
C GLY A 923 13.01 32.62 -1.44
N ILE A 924 12.43 31.41 -1.41
CA ILE A 924 11.34 30.99 -2.30
C ILE A 924 10.01 31.45 -1.68
N ASN A 925 9.16 32.09 -2.48
CA ASN A 925 7.88 32.65 -2.04
C ASN A 925 6.65 31.90 -2.58
N THR A 926 6.83 31.11 -3.65
CA THR A 926 5.74 30.44 -4.36
C THR A 926 5.95 28.93 -4.41
N ILE A 927 4.88 28.17 -4.30
CA ILE A 927 4.86 26.74 -4.61
C ILE A 927 3.88 26.46 -5.74
N GLN A 928 4.26 25.62 -6.70
CA GLN A 928 3.33 25.03 -7.66
C GLN A 928 3.11 23.58 -7.27
N ALA A 929 1.85 23.17 -7.08
CA ALA A 929 1.54 21.84 -6.59
C ALA A 929 0.32 21.27 -7.30
N THR A 930 0.42 19.99 -7.67
CA THR A 930 -0.66 19.24 -8.30
C THR A 930 -1.69 18.83 -7.25
N GLY A 931 -2.92 19.32 -7.40
CA GLY A 931 -4.03 18.97 -6.53
C GLY A 931 -4.85 17.78 -7.03
N GLY A 932 -6.02 17.57 -6.44
CA GLY A 932 -6.91 16.44 -6.73
C GLY A 932 -6.54 15.16 -5.98
N ASN A 933 -5.75 15.25 -4.91
CA ASN A 933 -5.35 14.09 -4.11
C ASN A 933 -5.68 14.23 -2.62
N ILE A 934 -5.44 13.17 -1.86
CA ILE A 934 -5.80 13.11 -0.43
C ILE A 934 -5.09 14.16 0.43
N TYR A 935 -3.98 14.72 -0.04
CA TYR A 935 -3.20 15.71 0.70
C TYR A 935 -3.59 17.16 0.40
N ASP A 936 -4.53 17.41 -0.52
CA ASP A 936 -4.98 18.75 -0.90
C ASP A 936 -5.37 19.59 0.32
N HIS A 937 -6.14 19.01 1.25
CA HIS A 937 -6.57 19.70 2.47
C HIS A 937 -5.38 20.23 3.28
N ASN A 938 -4.39 19.36 3.52
CA ASN A 938 -3.18 19.71 4.26
C ASN A 938 -2.33 20.72 3.50
N LEU A 939 -2.12 20.50 2.20
CA LEU A 939 -1.31 21.36 1.35
C LEU A 939 -1.86 22.79 1.34
N LEU A 940 -3.17 22.95 1.11
CA LEU A 940 -3.87 24.24 1.07
C LEU A 940 -3.84 24.95 2.42
N LEU A 941 -4.07 24.21 3.52
CA LEU A 941 -4.08 24.78 4.86
C LEU A 941 -2.69 25.29 5.25
N TYR A 942 -1.65 24.46 5.07
CA TYR A 942 -0.31 24.78 5.54
C TYR A 942 0.47 25.72 4.63
N SER A 943 0.13 25.81 3.35
CA SER A 943 0.72 26.84 2.47
C SER A 943 0.21 28.22 2.86
N ALA A 944 -1.08 28.35 3.19
CA ALA A 944 -1.68 29.58 3.70
C ALA A 944 -1.10 29.97 5.08
N GLU A 945 -1.02 29.04 6.04
CA GLU A 945 -0.40 29.29 7.36
C GLU A 945 1.07 29.70 7.26
N ALA A 946 1.79 29.19 6.26
CA ALA A 946 3.19 29.54 6.01
C ALA A 946 3.37 30.87 5.27
N ASP A 947 2.28 31.50 4.79
CA ASP A 947 2.33 32.70 3.96
C ASP A 947 3.19 32.44 2.70
N LEU A 948 2.84 31.36 1.99
CA LEU A 948 3.38 30.99 0.68
C LEU A 948 2.28 31.18 -0.38
N GLN A 949 2.66 31.80 -1.49
CA GLN A 949 1.82 31.82 -2.69
C GLN A 949 1.72 30.41 -3.27
N LEU A 950 0.54 30.01 -3.74
CA LEU A 950 0.28 28.69 -4.30
C LEU A 950 -0.32 28.82 -5.70
N ILE A 951 0.34 28.21 -6.67
CA ILE A 951 -0.22 27.92 -8.00
C ILE A 951 -0.78 26.50 -7.93
N TYR A 952 -2.12 26.41 -8.01
CA TYR A 952 -2.82 25.14 -7.93
C TYR A 952 -2.90 24.50 -9.33
N GLN A 953 -2.18 23.40 -9.53
CA GLN A 953 -2.19 22.68 -10.79
C GLN A 953 -3.26 21.58 -10.77
N PHE A 954 -4.17 21.59 -11.74
CA PHE A 954 -5.17 20.53 -11.89
C PHE A 954 -4.55 19.28 -12.49
N ASN A 955 -4.80 18.12 -11.87
CA ASN A 955 -4.37 16.83 -12.40
C ASN A 955 -5.33 16.38 -13.50
N ILE A 956 -4.96 16.58 -14.76
CA ILE A 956 -5.70 16.06 -15.90
C ILE A 956 -5.11 14.70 -16.26
N ASP A 957 -5.94 13.66 -16.28
CA ASP A 957 -5.54 12.37 -16.82
C ASP A 957 -5.34 12.49 -18.34
N GLN A 958 -4.09 12.63 -18.75
CA GLN A 958 -3.69 12.77 -20.16
C GLN A 958 -3.91 11.47 -20.96
N THR A 959 -4.37 10.39 -20.33
CA THR A 959 -4.83 9.15 -21.00
C THR A 959 -6.32 9.15 -21.35
N LEU A 960 -7.06 10.22 -21.05
CA LEU A 960 -8.45 10.34 -21.49
C LEU A 960 -8.51 10.61 -22.99
N ASP A 961 -9.39 9.89 -23.69
CA ASP A 961 -9.69 10.19 -25.09
C ASP A 961 -10.62 11.41 -25.18
N PHE A 962 -10.02 12.57 -25.50
CA PHE A 962 -10.70 13.86 -25.57
C PHE A 962 -11.74 13.95 -26.70
N ILE A 963 -11.77 12.96 -27.59
CA ILE A 963 -12.70 12.88 -28.72
C ILE A 963 -13.88 11.98 -28.36
N ASN A 964 -13.62 10.77 -27.85
CA ASN A 964 -14.62 9.71 -27.70
C ASN A 964 -15.21 9.60 -26.28
N GLU A 965 -14.48 10.01 -25.23
CA GLU A 965 -14.90 9.81 -23.83
C GLU A 965 -15.65 11.01 -23.22
N ARG A 966 -16.66 11.52 -23.94
CA ARG A 966 -17.38 12.76 -23.57
C ARG A 966 -17.97 12.76 -22.16
N ASP A 967 -18.45 11.63 -21.65
CA ASP A 967 -19.05 11.57 -20.31
C ASP A 967 -18.00 11.71 -19.20
N LYS A 968 -16.81 11.10 -19.36
CA LYS A 968 -15.69 11.26 -18.42
C LYS A 968 -15.17 12.70 -18.42
N LEU A 969 -15.09 13.34 -19.59
CA LEU A 969 -14.68 14.74 -19.71
C LEU A 969 -15.66 15.69 -19.02
N LYS A 970 -16.97 15.40 -19.05
CA LYS A 970 -17.98 16.17 -18.31
C LYS A 970 -17.85 16.01 -16.79
N GLU A 971 -17.56 14.80 -16.32
CA GLU A 971 -17.30 14.55 -14.90
C GLU A 971 -16.04 15.30 -14.44
N LEU A 972 -14.94 15.20 -15.20
CA LEU A 972 -13.72 15.95 -14.95
C LEU A 972 -13.94 17.46 -14.96
N GLU A 973 -14.68 17.99 -15.95
CA GLU A 973 -15.03 19.41 -16.02
C GLU A 973 -15.78 19.84 -14.76
N LYS A 974 -16.76 19.06 -14.33
CA LYS A 974 -17.53 19.36 -13.12
C LYS A 974 -16.64 19.37 -11.88
N ASP A 975 -15.78 18.36 -11.71
CA ASP A 975 -14.87 18.27 -10.56
C ASP A 975 -13.91 19.46 -10.51
N ILE A 976 -13.40 19.90 -11.66
CA ILE A 976 -12.56 21.10 -11.75
C ILE A 976 -13.34 22.35 -11.35
N LEU A 977 -14.56 22.53 -11.87
CA LEU A 977 -15.37 23.72 -11.57
C LEU A 977 -15.81 23.79 -10.10
N ASP A 978 -16.23 22.65 -9.52
CA ASP A 978 -16.55 22.55 -8.09
C ASP A 978 -15.31 22.90 -7.25
N LYS A 979 -14.13 22.43 -7.66
CA LYS A 979 -12.87 22.75 -6.98
C LYS A 979 -12.46 24.21 -7.13
N VAL A 980 -12.70 24.86 -8.28
CA VAL A 980 -12.48 26.29 -8.45
C VAL A 980 -13.40 27.09 -7.52
N ASP A 981 -14.67 26.73 -7.41
CA ASP A 981 -15.62 27.38 -6.49
C ASP A 981 -15.14 27.30 -5.03
N ASP A 982 -14.56 26.16 -4.63
CA ASP A 982 -13.93 25.96 -3.31
C ASP A 982 -12.64 26.77 -3.07
N LEU A 983 -11.93 27.15 -4.15
CA LEU A 983 -10.62 27.79 -4.09
C LEU A 983 -10.67 29.31 -4.25
N ARG A 984 -11.70 29.87 -4.91
CA ARG A 984 -11.76 31.30 -5.29
C ARG A 984 -11.60 32.28 -4.13
N ASP A 985 -12.01 31.89 -2.93
CA ASP A 985 -11.99 32.76 -1.73
C ASP A 985 -10.67 32.63 -0.94
N LYS A 986 -9.68 31.87 -1.44
CA LYS A 986 -8.40 31.65 -0.76
C LYS A 986 -7.33 32.61 -1.28
N GLU A 987 -6.99 33.61 -0.47
CA GLU A 987 -6.03 34.68 -0.82
C GLU A 987 -4.62 34.19 -1.22
N ASN A 988 -4.18 33.02 -0.73
CA ASN A 988 -2.85 32.50 -1.05
C ASN A 988 -2.81 31.76 -2.40
N ILE A 989 -3.94 31.51 -3.04
CA ILE A 989 -4.00 30.94 -4.40
C ILE A 989 -3.80 32.08 -5.40
N ILE A 990 -2.71 32.04 -6.16
CA ILE A 990 -2.35 33.10 -7.11
C ILE A 990 -2.52 32.67 -8.59
N GLY A 991 -2.93 31.42 -8.83
CA GLY A 991 -3.17 30.94 -10.18
C GLY A 991 -3.65 29.50 -10.27
N TYR A 992 -4.39 29.21 -11.33
CA TYR A 992 -4.82 27.87 -11.74
C TYR A 992 -4.02 27.40 -12.93
N SER A 993 -3.31 26.27 -12.80
CA SER A 993 -2.42 25.77 -13.83
C SER A 993 -2.94 24.49 -14.48
N PHE A 994 -2.78 24.42 -15.80
CA PHE A 994 -3.04 23.25 -16.62
C PHE A 994 -1.77 22.88 -17.40
N ASP A 995 -1.64 21.65 -17.84
CA ASP A 995 -0.50 21.15 -18.61
C ASP A 995 -0.92 20.54 -19.95
N LEU A 996 -0.13 20.81 -21.00
CA LEU A 996 -0.32 20.21 -22.31
C LEU A 996 0.80 19.20 -22.60
N ASN A 997 0.59 17.94 -22.23
CA ASN A 997 1.58 16.87 -22.39
C ASN A 997 1.02 15.58 -23.01
N LEU A 998 0.13 15.71 -24.00
CA LEU A 998 -0.51 14.56 -24.67
C LEU A 998 0.47 13.67 -25.44
N GLN A 999 1.63 14.20 -25.83
CA GLN A 999 2.66 13.47 -26.59
C GLN A 999 3.28 12.27 -25.85
N GLU A 1000 3.12 12.16 -24.53
CA GLU A 1000 3.56 10.99 -23.75
C GLU A 1000 2.62 9.77 -23.91
N HIS A 1001 1.39 10.00 -24.38
CA HIS A 1001 0.33 8.98 -24.45
C HIS A 1001 -0.28 8.81 -25.85
N TYR A 1002 -0.20 9.83 -26.70
CA TYR A 1002 -0.68 9.78 -28.07
C TYR A 1002 0.46 9.95 -29.05
N THR A 1003 0.49 9.05 -30.04
CA THR A 1003 1.44 9.11 -31.15
C THR A 1003 0.84 9.91 -32.31
N LYS A 1004 1.69 10.55 -33.12
CA LYS A 1004 1.22 11.16 -34.38
C LYS A 1004 0.73 10.04 -35.31
N PRO A 1005 -0.35 10.23 -36.10
CA PRO A 1005 -1.12 11.46 -36.29
C PRO A 1005 -2.18 11.72 -35.22
N ALA A 1006 -2.62 10.70 -34.45
CA ALA A 1006 -3.68 10.83 -33.44
C ALA A 1006 -3.46 11.97 -32.44
N LEU A 1007 -2.20 12.22 -32.08
CA LEU A 1007 -1.79 13.35 -31.25
C LEU A 1007 -2.32 14.70 -31.76
N PHE A 1008 -2.39 14.92 -33.07
CA PHE A 1008 -2.87 16.19 -33.64
C PHE A 1008 -4.36 16.41 -33.36
N ASP A 1009 -5.17 15.38 -33.54
CA ASP A 1009 -6.62 15.44 -33.33
C ASP A 1009 -6.94 15.53 -31.84
N GLN A 1010 -6.28 14.71 -31.01
CA GLN A 1010 -6.44 14.73 -29.56
C GLN A 1010 -6.00 16.07 -28.96
N ARG A 1011 -4.90 16.65 -29.45
CA ARG A 1011 -4.47 18.01 -29.06
C ARG A 1011 -5.53 19.04 -29.44
N THR A 1012 -6.12 18.95 -30.62
CA THR A 1012 -7.19 19.87 -31.04
C THR A 1012 -8.43 19.73 -30.16
N ALA A 1013 -8.87 18.50 -29.88
CA ALA A 1013 -10.00 18.22 -29.00
C ALA A 1013 -9.76 18.70 -27.57
N TYR A 1014 -8.58 18.43 -27.01
CA TYR A 1014 -8.14 18.92 -25.71
C TYR A 1014 -8.19 20.46 -25.66
N LEU A 1015 -7.66 21.15 -26.66
CA LEU A 1015 -7.64 22.61 -26.67
C LEU A 1015 -9.06 23.20 -26.76
N LYS A 1016 -9.98 22.58 -27.52
CA LYS A 1016 -11.41 22.98 -27.55
C LYS A 1016 -12.09 22.76 -26.20
N TRP A 1017 -11.84 21.62 -25.57
CA TRP A 1017 -12.36 21.33 -24.23
C TRP A 1017 -11.80 22.33 -23.20
N LEU A 1018 -10.49 22.59 -23.23
CA LEU A 1018 -9.81 23.54 -22.35
C LEU A 1018 -10.32 24.97 -22.58
N GLN A 1019 -10.57 25.38 -23.83
CA GLN A 1019 -11.17 26.68 -24.16
C GLN A 1019 -12.54 26.84 -23.47
N SER A 1020 -13.42 25.83 -23.59
CA SER A 1020 -14.72 25.83 -22.91
C SER A 1020 -14.58 25.85 -21.37
N LEU A 1021 -13.70 25.02 -20.82
CA LEU A 1021 -13.46 24.93 -19.39
C LEU A 1021 -12.96 26.27 -18.82
N THR A 1022 -11.93 26.86 -19.43
CA THR A 1022 -11.32 28.11 -18.97
C THR A 1022 -12.29 29.30 -19.03
N GLN A 1023 -13.19 29.35 -20.03
CA GLN A 1023 -14.29 30.32 -20.03
C GLN A 1023 -15.26 30.13 -18.85
N LYS A 1024 -15.57 28.89 -18.47
CA LYS A 1024 -16.43 28.59 -17.31
C LYS A 1024 -15.72 28.95 -16.00
N ILE A 1025 -14.42 28.65 -15.89
CA ILE A 1025 -13.59 29.04 -14.74
C ILE A 1025 -13.63 30.56 -14.56
N LYS A 1026 -13.37 31.34 -15.63
CA LYS A 1026 -13.42 32.82 -15.58
C LYS A 1026 -14.78 33.41 -15.23
N ARG A 1027 -15.88 32.65 -15.36
CA ARG A 1027 -17.21 33.07 -14.88
C ARG A 1027 -17.39 32.84 -13.38
N ILE A 1028 -16.72 31.84 -12.81
CA ILE A 1028 -16.77 31.52 -11.38
C ILE A 1028 -15.76 32.35 -10.60
N ASP A 1029 -14.55 32.49 -11.13
CA ASP A 1029 -13.44 33.24 -10.56
C ASP A 1029 -12.75 34.07 -11.69
N PRO A 1030 -13.16 35.33 -11.88
CA PRO A 1030 -12.60 36.18 -12.93
C PRO A 1030 -11.20 36.72 -12.59
N GLU A 1031 -10.86 36.83 -11.30
CA GLU A 1031 -9.65 37.53 -10.83
C GLU A 1031 -8.42 36.63 -10.85
N THR A 1032 -8.57 35.34 -10.50
CA THR A 1032 -7.44 34.41 -10.45
C THR A 1032 -6.90 34.11 -11.86
N PRO A 1033 -5.58 34.29 -12.10
CA PRO A 1033 -4.96 33.96 -13.38
C PRO A 1033 -5.04 32.48 -13.73
N ILE A 1034 -5.26 32.17 -15.01
CA ILE A 1034 -5.17 30.82 -15.56
C ILE A 1034 -3.85 30.70 -16.33
N THR A 1035 -3.09 29.63 -16.08
CA THR A 1035 -1.84 29.32 -16.77
C THR A 1035 -1.89 27.99 -17.52
N LEU A 1036 -1.13 27.93 -18.62
CA LEU A 1036 -0.93 26.70 -19.40
C LEU A 1036 0.57 26.41 -19.51
N ASP A 1037 1.00 25.28 -18.95
CA ASP A 1037 2.38 24.79 -19.01
C ASP A 1037 2.64 24.09 -20.35
N LEU A 1038 3.69 24.52 -21.06
CA LEU A 1038 4.12 24.03 -22.36
C LEU A 1038 5.58 23.57 -22.29
N GLN A 1039 5.89 22.45 -22.94
CA GLN A 1039 7.28 21.99 -23.11
C GLN A 1039 8.03 22.98 -23.99
N LEU A 1040 9.19 23.47 -23.52
CA LEU A 1040 10.02 24.38 -24.30
C LEU A 1040 10.80 23.60 -25.36
N ASP A 1041 10.59 23.97 -26.61
CA ASP A 1041 11.22 23.44 -27.81
C ASP A 1041 11.23 24.51 -28.94
N SER A 1042 11.68 24.11 -30.13
CA SER A 1042 11.74 24.99 -31.31
C SER A 1042 10.35 25.41 -31.84
N GLU A 1043 9.28 24.68 -31.54
CA GLU A 1043 7.91 24.94 -32.01
C GLU A 1043 7.15 25.89 -31.06
N THR A 1044 7.61 26.00 -29.82
CA THR A 1044 6.93 26.70 -28.72
C THR A 1044 6.56 28.14 -29.06
N GLY A 1045 7.44 28.89 -29.73
CA GLY A 1045 7.19 30.30 -30.08
C GLY A 1045 5.96 30.48 -30.98
N HIS A 1046 5.79 29.62 -31.98
CA HIS A 1046 4.63 29.65 -32.88
C HIS A 1046 3.37 29.13 -32.21
N LEU A 1047 3.49 28.08 -31.38
CA LEU A 1047 2.37 27.55 -30.63
C LEU A 1047 1.80 28.62 -29.68
N LEU A 1048 2.64 29.37 -28.99
CA LEU A 1048 2.22 30.47 -28.13
C LEU A 1048 1.44 31.54 -28.89
N GLU A 1049 1.94 31.95 -30.06
CA GLU A 1049 1.27 32.91 -30.94
C GLU A 1049 -0.13 32.41 -31.34
N PHE A 1050 -0.22 31.15 -31.78
CA PHE A 1050 -1.49 30.51 -32.14
C PHE A 1050 -2.49 30.46 -30.98
N LEU A 1051 -2.02 30.08 -29.78
CA LEU A 1051 -2.86 29.92 -28.60
C LEU A 1051 -3.27 31.26 -27.96
N SER A 1052 -2.41 32.28 -28.02
CA SER A 1052 -2.58 33.56 -27.30
C SER A 1052 -3.89 34.30 -27.61
N ASN A 1053 -4.40 34.12 -28.84
CA ASN A 1053 -5.64 34.74 -29.34
C ASN A 1053 -6.85 33.79 -29.32
N ARG A 1054 -6.66 32.53 -28.92
CA ARG A 1054 -7.68 31.47 -29.00
C ARG A 1054 -8.04 30.85 -27.66
N LEU A 1055 -7.17 30.92 -26.67
CA LEU A 1055 -7.46 30.46 -25.31
C LEU A 1055 -7.55 31.65 -24.34
N PRO A 1056 -8.56 31.69 -23.45
CA PRO A 1056 -8.64 32.70 -22.39
C PRO A 1056 -7.71 32.33 -21.23
N VAL A 1057 -6.41 32.21 -21.55
CA VAL A 1057 -5.31 31.94 -20.62
C VAL A 1057 -4.55 33.26 -20.42
N ASP A 1058 -4.21 33.55 -19.16
CA ASP A 1058 -3.59 34.82 -18.77
C ASP A 1058 -2.07 34.81 -18.96
N SER A 1059 -1.42 33.66 -18.78
CA SER A 1059 0.04 33.51 -18.94
C SER A 1059 0.43 32.07 -19.30
N TYR A 1060 1.54 31.90 -20.00
CA TYR A 1060 2.05 30.58 -20.39
C TYR A 1060 3.32 30.22 -19.63
N GLY A 1061 3.33 29.02 -19.03
CA GLY A 1061 4.48 28.50 -18.31
C GLY A 1061 5.39 27.69 -19.22
N LEU A 1062 6.68 28.01 -19.26
CA LEU A 1062 7.66 27.32 -20.08
C LEU A 1062 8.41 26.27 -19.26
N VAL A 1063 8.30 25.00 -19.65
CA VAL A 1063 9.04 23.88 -19.04
C VAL A 1063 10.41 23.78 -19.71
N ALA A 1064 11.40 24.46 -19.14
CA ALA A 1064 12.74 24.65 -19.70
C ALA A 1064 13.73 23.60 -19.15
N LYS A 1065 13.84 22.46 -19.85
CA LYS A 1065 14.82 21.40 -19.51
C LYS A 1065 16.23 21.68 -20.04
N ASP A 1066 16.34 22.47 -21.10
CA ASP A 1066 17.57 22.92 -21.78
C ASP A 1066 17.55 24.45 -21.95
N PRO A 1067 18.68 25.16 -21.78
CA PRO A 1067 18.76 26.60 -22.03
C PRO A 1067 18.62 27.05 -23.49
N GLU A 1068 18.80 26.17 -24.48
CA GLU A 1068 18.94 26.52 -25.91
C GLU A 1068 17.86 27.49 -26.42
N TYR A 1069 16.59 27.19 -26.16
CA TYR A 1069 15.46 27.96 -26.70
C TYR A 1069 14.93 29.07 -25.78
N ILE A 1070 15.44 29.18 -24.54
CA ILE A 1070 14.89 30.10 -23.52
C ILE A 1070 14.90 31.54 -24.04
N GLN A 1071 16.06 32.04 -24.46
CA GLN A 1071 16.23 33.44 -24.85
C GLN A 1071 15.47 33.78 -26.13
N GLN A 1072 15.44 32.84 -27.08
CA GLN A 1072 14.73 33.01 -28.35
C GLN A 1072 13.22 33.19 -28.11
N VAL A 1073 12.61 32.32 -27.30
CA VAL A 1073 11.18 32.37 -27.00
C VAL A 1073 10.82 33.57 -26.12
N LEU A 1074 11.64 33.90 -25.11
CA LEU A 1074 11.42 35.09 -24.27
C LEU A 1074 11.47 36.40 -25.07
N LYS A 1075 12.42 36.54 -26.01
CA LYS A 1075 12.49 37.71 -26.87
C LYS A 1075 11.25 37.84 -27.75
N ARG A 1076 10.85 36.74 -28.42
CA ARG A 1076 9.70 36.73 -29.34
C ARG A 1076 8.37 37.02 -28.64
N THR A 1077 8.15 36.42 -27.47
CA THR A 1077 6.93 36.63 -26.67
C THR A 1077 6.81 38.06 -26.15
N LYS A 1078 7.95 38.68 -25.77
CA LYS A 1078 8.00 40.10 -25.40
C LYS A 1078 7.64 41.03 -26.55
N GLU A 1079 8.11 40.75 -27.77
CA GLU A 1079 7.76 41.51 -28.98
C GLU A 1079 6.26 41.41 -29.32
N GLN A 1080 5.62 40.27 -28.99
CA GLN A 1080 4.19 40.02 -29.25
C GLN A 1080 3.26 40.34 -28.07
N GLY A 1081 3.78 40.80 -26.93
CA GLY A 1081 2.97 41.10 -25.73
C GLY A 1081 2.36 39.86 -25.06
N ILE A 1082 2.94 38.67 -25.26
CA ILE A 1082 2.48 37.42 -24.65
C ILE A 1082 3.14 37.27 -23.28
N SER A 1083 2.32 37.15 -22.22
CA SER A 1083 2.83 36.92 -20.86
C SER A 1083 3.33 35.48 -20.70
N VAL A 1084 4.61 35.33 -20.35
CA VAL A 1084 5.26 34.04 -20.11
C VAL A 1084 6.10 34.06 -18.84
N PHE A 1085 6.29 32.90 -18.23
CA PHE A 1085 7.20 32.67 -17.10
C PHE A 1085 7.82 31.27 -17.23
N ILE A 1086 8.89 30.98 -16.48
CA ILE A 1086 9.48 29.64 -16.49
C ILE A 1086 8.79 28.77 -15.44
N SER A 1087 7.94 27.83 -15.84
CA SER A 1087 7.21 26.98 -14.90
C SER A 1087 8.00 25.74 -14.43
N SER A 1088 9.14 25.44 -15.06
CA SER A 1088 10.07 24.42 -14.59
C SER A 1088 11.48 24.73 -15.05
N LEU A 1089 12.39 24.91 -14.10
CA LEU A 1089 13.81 25.19 -14.35
C LEU A 1089 14.70 24.29 -13.51
N LYS A 1090 15.74 23.72 -14.14
CA LYS A 1090 16.81 23.03 -13.42
C LYS A 1090 17.58 24.02 -12.53
N PRO A 1091 17.77 23.74 -11.22
CA PRO A 1091 18.46 24.64 -10.31
C PRO A 1091 19.89 25.05 -10.74
N GLU A 1092 20.58 24.18 -11.46
CA GLU A 1092 21.93 24.42 -11.99
C GLU A 1092 21.94 25.48 -13.09
N LEU A 1093 20.88 25.58 -13.89
CA LEU A 1093 20.74 26.60 -14.94
C LEU A 1093 20.55 27.99 -14.36
N LEU A 1094 19.85 28.09 -13.23
CA LEU A 1094 19.70 29.33 -12.47
C LEU A 1094 21.04 29.79 -11.89
N THR A 1095 21.70 28.90 -11.16
CA THR A 1095 22.92 29.22 -10.39
C THR A 1095 24.18 29.38 -11.25
N SER A 1096 24.21 28.80 -12.45
CA SER A 1096 25.30 28.98 -13.41
C SER A 1096 25.19 30.25 -14.26
N GLY A 1097 24.04 30.93 -14.24
CA GLY A 1097 23.75 32.08 -15.09
C GLY A 1097 23.45 31.73 -16.56
N LYS A 1098 23.50 30.45 -16.95
CA LYS A 1098 23.27 30.01 -18.34
C LYS A 1098 21.85 30.32 -18.84
N ALA A 1099 20.86 30.36 -17.95
CA ALA A 1099 19.48 30.67 -18.33
C ALA A 1099 19.25 32.16 -18.66
N ASN A 1100 20.09 33.07 -18.15
CA ASN A 1100 19.98 34.54 -18.25
C ASN A 1100 18.53 35.10 -18.11
N LEU A 1101 17.92 34.94 -16.95
CA LEU A 1101 16.51 35.27 -16.70
C LEU A 1101 16.29 36.75 -16.31
N GLU A 1102 16.82 37.72 -17.06
CA GLU A 1102 16.76 39.17 -16.80
C GLU A 1102 15.36 39.66 -16.36
N SER A 1103 15.03 39.55 -15.06
CA SER A 1103 13.71 39.78 -14.42
C SER A 1103 12.55 38.82 -14.78
N THR A 1104 12.82 37.63 -15.32
CA THR A 1104 11.76 36.64 -15.62
C THR A 1104 11.44 35.77 -14.40
N ASP A 1105 10.16 35.73 -14.03
CA ASP A 1105 9.60 34.84 -13.01
C ASP A 1105 9.88 33.37 -13.31
N PHE A 1106 10.15 32.57 -12.27
CA PHE A 1106 10.54 31.17 -12.45
C PHE A 1106 10.07 30.26 -11.32
N ILE A 1107 9.94 28.98 -11.65
CA ILE A 1107 9.64 27.89 -10.73
C ILE A 1107 10.68 26.79 -10.94
N LEU A 1108 11.37 26.43 -9.86
CA LEU A 1108 12.35 25.35 -9.87
C LEU A 1108 11.68 23.98 -10.02
N GLU A 1109 12.34 23.08 -10.74
CA GLU A 1109 11.78 21.81 -11.23
C GLU A 1109 11.19 20.91 -10.13
N ASN A 1110 11.80 20.87 -8.94
CA ASN A 1110 11.32 20.07 -7.83
C ASN A 1110 11.91 20.46 -6.46
N TRP A 1111 11.10 20.40 -5.40
CA TRP A 1111 11.56 20.59 -4.03
C TRP A 1111 12.37 19.39 -3.51
N GLN A 1112 11.88 18.17 -3.73
CA GLN A 1112 12.46 16.96 -3.15
C GLN A 1112 12.56 15.84 -4.19
N ASP A 1113 13.72 15.17 -4.26
CA ASP A 1113 13.93 13.95 -5.04
C ASP A 1113 12.76 12.97 -4.82
N GLU A 1114 12.10 12.56 -5.88
CA GLU A 1114 10.96 11.67 -5.77
C GLU A 1114 11.38 10.23 -5.55
N ARG A 1115 10.57 9.51 -4.79
CA ARG A 1115 10.66 8.06 -4.68
C ARG A 1115 9.26 7.47 -4.66
N GLN A 1116 8.95 6.72 -5.70
CA GLN A 1116 7.73 5.95 -5.87
C GLN A 1116 8.07 4.46 -5.99
N SER A 1117 7.06 3.59 -6.04
CA SER A 1117 7.22 2.13 -6.12
C SER A 1117 8.08 1.64 -7.29
N ASN A 1118 8.00 2.32 -8.44
CA ASN A 1118 8.59 1.93 -9.72
C ASN A 1118 9.24 3.10 -10.47
N TRP A 1119 9.46 4.22 -9.79
CA TRP A 1119 9.99 5.44 -10.38
C TRP A 1119 10.69 6.26 -9.30
N MET A 1120 11.83 6.87 -9.62
CA MET A 1120 12.46 7.85 -8.75
C MET A 1120 13.19 8.93 -9.54
N THR A 1121 13.34 10.11 -8.94
CA THR A 1121 14.08 11.23 -9.54
C THR A 1121 15.17 11.73 -8.59
N PHE A 1122 16.12 12.48 -9.13
CA PHE A 1122 17.20 13.14 -8.36
C PHE A 1122 17.27 14.65 -8.65
N ASP A 1123 16.14 15.23 -9.06
CA ASP A 1123 15.94 16.61 -9.52
C ASP A 1123 15.54 17.58 -8.40
N GLY A 1124 15.49 17.12 -7.13
CA GLY A 1124 15.08 17.94 -6.00
C GLY A 1124 16.21 18.77 -5.38
N LEU A 1125 15.82 19.86 -4.72
CA LEU A 1125 16.69 20.67 -3.84
C LEU A 1125 17.05 19.97 -2.53
N VAL A 1126 16.20 19.05 -2.08
CA VAL A 1126 16.49 18.12 -0.98
C VAL A 1126 16.44 16.68 -1.48
N ASP A 1127 17.23 15.80 -0.87
CA ASP A 1127 17.29 14.41 -1.28
C ASP A 1127 16.03 13.61 -0.90
N PHE A 1128 15.93 12.36 -1.35
CA PHE A 1128 14.75 11.51 -1.10
C PHE A 1128 14.54 11.17 0.39
N ARG A 1129 15.45 11.57 1.28
CA ARG A 1129 15.34 11.47 2.75
C ARG A 1129 15.05 12.83 3.43
N GLY A 1130 14.91 13.91 2.64
CA GLY A 1130 14.67 15.27 3.11
C GLY A 1130 15.91 15.95 3.72
N ARG A 1131 17.12 15.54 3.31
CA ARG A 1131 18.39 16.22 3.65
C ARG A 1131 18.69 17.28 2.59
N ARG A 1132 19.22 18.43 3.00
CA ARG A 1132 19.53 19.55 2.11
C ARG A 1132 20.67 19.16 1.17
N LYS A 1133 20.50 19.36 -0.14
CA LYS A 1133 21.59 19.21 -1.11
C LYS A 1133 22.36 20.52 -1.23
N GLU A 1134 23.62 20.46 -1.64
CA GLU A 1134 24.45 21.65 -1.92
C GLU A 1134 23.74 22.64 -2.88
N VAL A 1135 23.00 22.13 -3.86
CA VAL A 1135 22.24 22.95 -4.81
C VAL A 1135 21.18 23.85 -4.14
N LEU A 1136 20.58 23.43 -3.02
CA LEU A 1136 19.67 24.28 -2.24
C LEU A 1136 20.40 25.48 -1.63
N ARG A 1137 21.65 25.29 -1.18
CA ARG A 1137 22.47 26.40 -0.69
C ARG A 1137 22.75 27.38 -1.82
N ASP A 1138 23.13 26.87 -2.99
CA ASP A 1138 23.49 27.70 -4.14
C ASP A 1138 22.28 28.51 -4.64
N VAL A 1139 21.10 27.90 -4.70
CA VAL A 1139 19.82 28.60 -4.97
C VAL A 1139 19.54 29.66 -3.90
N ALA A 1140 19.66 29.32 -2.61
CA ALA A 1140 19.42 30.28 -1.54
C ALA A 1140 20.38 31.47 -1.58
N ASN A 1141 21.66 31.23 -1.88
CA ASN A 1141 22.66 32.29 -2.04
C ASN A 1141 22.32 33.20 -3.22
N TYR A 1142 21.90 32.62 -4.35
CA TYR A 1142 21.44 33.38 -5.52
C TYR A 1142 20.24 34.28 -5.17
N LEU A 1143 19.20 33.72 -4.55
CA LEU A 1143 17.97 34.45 -4.21
C LEU A 1143 18.20 35.54 -3.16
N HIS A 1144 19.08 35.32 -2.18
CA HIS A 1144 19.46 36.31 -1.17
C HIS A 1144 20.57 37.27 -1.62
N GLN A 1145 21.02 37.17 -2.89
CA GLN A 1145 22.12 37.98 -3.44
C GLN A 1145 23.41 37.94 -2.60
N LYS A 1146 23.72 36.78 -1.99
CA LYS A 1146 24.92 36.59 -1.20
C LYS A 1146 26.06 36.09 -2.07
N ASN A 1147 27.13 36.87 -2.15
CA ASN A 1147 28.42 36.41 -2.69
C ASN A 1147 29.08 35.48 -1.67
N VAL A 1148 28.86 34.17 -1.81
CA VAL A 1148 29.55 33.14 -1.03
C VAL A 1148 30.46 32.37 -1.96
N GLU A 1149 31.74 32.22 -1.61
CA GLU A 1149 32.64 31.32 -2.33
C GLU A 1149 32.02 29.92 -2.39
N LYS A 1150 31.90 29.36 -3.60
CA LYS A 1150 31.50 27.95 -3.77
C LYS A 1150 32.45 27.11 -2.92
N THR A 1151 31.94 26.47 -1.87
CA THR A 1151 32.75 25.52 -1.11
C THR A 1151 33.20 24.42 -2.07
N ALA A 1152 34.51 24.22 -2.18
CA ALA A 1152 35.13 23.24 -3.06
C ALA A 1152 34.97 21.80 -2.56
N PHE A 1153 33.80 21.45 -2.01
CA PHE A 1153 33.48 20.11 -1.53
C PHE A 1153 32.83 19.32 -2.68
N SER A 1154 33.56 18.35 -3.22
CA SER A 1154 33.07 17.45 -4.28
C SER A 1154 33.45 16.00 -3.97
N SER A 1155 32.60 15.05 -4.37
CA SER A 1155 32.88 13.62 -4.25
C SER A 1155 32.85 12.91 -5.60
N ARG A 1156 33.71 11.91 -5.76
CA ARG A 1156 33.78 11.02 -6.93
C ARG A 1156 33.77 9.56 -6.51
N ILE A 1157 33.35 8.71 -7.43
CA ILE A 1157 33.38 7.26 -7.28
C ILE A 1157 34.53 6.74 -8.14
N ILE A 1158 35.50 6.10 -7.48
CA ILE A 1158 36.57 5.35 -8.16
C ILE A 1158 36.03 3.96 -8.47
N ARG A 1159 35.98 3.65 -9.76
CA ARG A 1159 35.51 2.38 -10.31
C ARG A 1159 36.66 1.38 -10.42
N PRO A 1160 36.37 0.07 -10.41
CA PRO A 1160 37.35 -0.95 -10.77
C PRO A 1160 37.84 -0.74 -12.22
N ALA A 1161 39.15 -0.89 -12.44
CA ALA A 1161 39.79 -0.73 -13.74
C ALA A 1161 39.80 -2.04 -14.57
N GLU A 1162 38.82 -2.92 -14.34
CA GLU A 1162 38.72 -4.25 -14.94
C GLU A 1162 37.34 -4.47 -15.58
N PRO A 1163 37.21 -5.36 -16.58
CA PRO A 1163 35.91 -5.76 -17.12
C PRO A 1163 35.05 -6.38 -16.01
N LEU A 1164 33.75 -6.07 -16.02
CA LEU A 1164 32.80 -6.60 -15.05
C LEU A 1164 32.16 -7.90 -15.54
N TYR A 1165 32.08 -8.90 -14.66
CA TYR A 1165 31.38 -10.15 -14.92
C TYR A 1165 30.19 -10.33 -13.97
N PRO A 1166 28.99 -10.68 -14.48
CA PRO A 1166 27.84 -11.02 -13.65
C PRO A 1166 28.15 -12.05 -12.55
N GLY A 1167 27.63 -11.81 -11.35
CA GLY A 1167 27.80 -12.65 -10.16
C GLY A 1167 29.13 -12.48 -9.42
N GLN A 1168 30.11 -11.76 -9.98
CA GLN A 1168 31.38 -11.46 -9.31
C GLN A 1168 31.28 -10.24 -8.40
N ILE A 1169 32.22 -10.10 -7.47
CA ILE A 1169 32.29 -9.00 -6.48
C ILE A 1169 33.39 -8.04 -6.89
N TYR A 1170 33.07 -6.74 -6.94
CA TYR A 1170 34.06 -5.68 -7.17
C TYR A 1170 33.94 -4.58 -6.13
N SER A 1171 35.07 -3.98 -5.77
CA SER A 1171 35.15 -2.90 -4.79
C SER A 1171 35.14 -1.53 -5.47
N TYR A 1172 34.34 -0.63 -4.91
CA TYR A 1172 34.26 0.78 -5.30
C TYR A 1172 34.75 1.66 -4.16
N HIS A 1173 35.41 2.76 -4.48
CA HIS A 1173 36.00 3.66 -3.47
C HIS A 1173 35.52 5.10 -3.65
N ALA A 1174 35.31 5.79 -2.54
CA ALA A 1174 34.99 7.20 -2.51
C ALA A 1174 36.28 8.02 -2.59
N ALA A 1175 36.28 9.06 -3.44
CA ALA A 1175 37.28 10.11 -3.44
C ALA A 1175 36.60 11.43 -3.09
N VAL A 1176 37.22 12.24 -2.22
CA VAL A 1176 36.68 13.55 -1.80
C VAL A 1176 37.71 14.64 -2.11
N PHE A 1177 37.24 15.73 -2.72
CA PHE A 1177 38.04 16.93 -2.97
C PHE A 1177 37.92 17.89 -1.79
N ASN A 1178 39.06 18.34 -1.25
CA ASN A 1178 39.13 19.23 -0.09
C ASN A 1178 39.38 20.71 -0.46
N GLY A 1179 39.35 21.05 -1.75
CA GLY A 1179 39.68 22.38 -2.26
C GLY A 1179 41.02 22.49 -2.97
N GLU A 1180 41.99 21.63 -2.61
CA GLU A 1180 43.33 21.61 -3.22
C GLU A 1180 43.64 20.28 -3.90
N SER A 1181 43.23 19.15 -3.29
CA SER A 1181 43.55 17.80 -3.78
C SER A 1181 42.44 16.79 -3.51
N TRP A 1182 42.45 15.69 -4.26
CA TRP A 1182 41.59 14.53 -4.03
C TRP A 1182 42.22 13.61 -2.98
N SER A 1183 41.48 13.28 -1.91
CA SER A 1183 41.89 12.30 -0.91
C SER A 1183 41.07 11.02 -1.01
N LEU A 1184 41.73 9.88 -0.77
CA LEU A 1184 41.18 8.52 -0.72
C LEU A 1184 41.33 7.89 0.69
N HIS A 1185 42.13 8.51 1.56
CA HIS A 1185 42.51 7.97 2.87
C HIS A 1185 42.08 8.91 4.00
N GLY A 1186 41.87 8.36 5.21
CA GLY A 1186 41.45 9.14 6.39
C GLY A 1186 40.05 9.78 6.28
N LEU A 1187 39.27 9.39 5.26
CA LEU A 1187 38.01 10.06 4.95
C LEU A 1187 36.93 9.88 6.02
N GLU A 1188 36.94 8.78 6.78
CA GLU A 1188 35.95 8.50 7.83
C GLU A 1188 36.02 9.49 9.01
N ASP A 1189 37.15 10.17 9.19
CA ASP A 1189 37.36 11.11 10.29
C ASP A 1189 36.58 12.41 10.07
N GLU A 1190 36.44 12.84 8.82
CA GLU A 1190 35.80 14.11 8.46
C GLU A 1190 34.44 13.94 7.77
N HIS A 1191 34.17 12.78 7.17
CA HIS A 1191 33.01 12.58 6.30
C HIS A 1191 32.18 11.34 6.68
N LYS A 1192 30.91 11.35 6.26
CA LYS A 1192 30.00 10.20 6.30
C LYS A 1192 29.63 9.81 4.88
N PHE A 1193 29.57 8.49 4.64
CA PHE A 1193 29.30 7.90 3.33
C PHE A 1193 28.02 7.08 3.35
N GLU A 1194 27.30 7.09 2.24
CA GLU A 1194 26.19 6.18 1.98
C GLU A 1194 26.24 5.71 0.53
N TRP A 1195 26.48 4.41 0.37
CA TRP A 1195 26.48 3.74 -0.93
C TRP A 1195 25.14 3.12 -1.21
N ASN A 1196 24.65 3.33 -2.43
CA ASN A 1196 23.45 2.70 -2.93
C ASN A 1196 23.66 2.23 -4.37
N LEU A 1197 23.03 1.11 -4.71
CA LEU A 1197 22.88 0.63 -6.07
C LEU A 1197 21.56 1.17 -6.60
N VAL A 1198 21.58 1.80 -7.77
CA VAL A 1198 20.42 2.37 -8.45
C VAL A 1198 20.15 1.51 -9.66
N LYS A 1199 18.94 0.96 -9.76
CA LYS A 1199 18.46 0.29 -10.97
C LYS A 1199 17.89 1.36 -11.90
N THR A 1200 18.25 1.33 -13.16
CA THR A 1200 17.73 2.23 -14.20
C THR A 1200 16.93 1.44 -15.23
N ASP A 1201 16.11 2.15 -16.01
CA ASP A 1201 15.68 1.66 -17.30
C ASP A 1201 16.82 1.80 -18.33
N ALA A 1202 16.55 1.38 -19.57
CA ALA A 1202 17.53 1.44 -20.65
C ALA A 1202 17.85 2.88 -21.12
N PHE A 1203 17.08 3.87 -20.67
CA PHE A 1203 17.30 5.29 -20.93
C PHE A 1203 18.07 5.97 -19.79
N GLY A 1204 18.46 5.23 -18.75
CA GLY A 1204 19.14 5.77 -17.56
C GLY A 1204 18.18 6.40 -16.53
N ASN A 1205 16.86 6.28 -16.71
CA ASN A 1205 15.90 6.77 -15.73
C ASN A 1205 15.90 5.88 -14.49
N PRO A 1206 16.03 6.44 -13.28
CA PRO A 1206 16.06 5.65 -12.05
C PRO A 1206 14.72 5.01 -11.71
N LEU A 1207 14.73 3.71 -11.42
CA LEU A 1207 13.54 2.93 -11.06
C LEU A 1207 13.51 2.58 -9.57
N ALA A 1208 14.66 2.18 -9.01
CA ALA A 1208 14.76 1.72 -7.63
C ALA A 1208 16.15 1.97 -7.04
N VAL A 1209 16.22 2.00 -5.71
CA VAL A 1209 17.47 2.18 -4.96
C VAL A 1209 17.62 1.15 -3.84
N LYS A 1210 18.78 0.49 -3.77
CA LYS A 1210 19.15 -0.49 -2.76
C LYS A 1210 20.39 -0.04 -2.01
N LYS A 1211 20.31 0.01 -0.67
CA LYS A 1211 21.45 0.41 0.17
C LYS A 1211 22.53 -0.68 0.14
N LEU A 1212 23.80 -0.29 -0.02
CA LEU A 1212 24.95 -1.20 -0.07
C LEU A 1212 25.86 -1.07 1.16
N GLY A 1213 26.17 0.15 1.62
CA GLY A 1213 27.16 0.33 2.70
C GLY A 1213 27.30 1.78 3.17
N THR A 1214 28.13 2.00 4.20
CA THR A 1214 28.37 3.34 4.78
C THR A 1214 29.84 3.67 5.03
N LYS A 1215 30.75 2.82 4.53
CA LYS A 1215 32.20 3.04 4.61
C LYS A 1215 32.69 3.80 3.36
N PRO A 1216 33.93 4.32 3.33
CA PRO A 1216 34.52 4.94 2.13
C PRO A 1216 34.65 3.98 0.96
N ASN A 1217 34.63 2.67 1.20
CA ASN A 1217 34.59 1.65 0.17
C ASN A 1217 33.35 0.75 0.32
N VAL A 1218 32.94 0.12 -0.78
CA VAL A 1218 31.84 -0.85 -0.80
C VAL A 1218 32.11 -1.95 -1.80
N ASP A 1219 31.77 -3.18 -1.42
CA ASP A 1219 31.82 -4.34 -2.30
C ASP A 1219 30.44 -4.57 -2.92
N VAL A 1220 30.40 -4.73 -4.24
CA VAL A 1220 29.17 -4.86 -5.02
C VAL A 1220 29.21 -6.16 -5.80
N ILE A 1221 28.18 -7.00 -5.61
CA ILE A 1221 27.92 -8.16 -6.47
C ILE A 1221 27.30 -7.65 -7.77
N ILE A 1222 27.94 -7.93 -8.90
CA ILE A 1222 27.51 -7.43 -10.22
C ILE A 1222 26.25 -8.20 -10.66
N PRO A 1223 25.14 -7.51 -10.97
CA PRO A 1223 23.92 -8.15 -11.45
C PRO A 1223 24.05 -8.64 -12.90
N GLN A 1224 23.14 -9.50 -13.36
CA GLN A 1224 23.17 -10.06 -14.73
C GLN A 1224 23.10 -9.00 -15.84
N SER A 1225 22.29 -7.95 -15.64
CA SER A 1225 22.11 -6.84 -16.59
C SER A 1225 22.73 -5.55 -16.04
N TYR A 1226 24.01 -5.59 -15.67
CA TYR A 1226 24.71 -4.51 -14.95
C TYR A 1226 24.81 -3.19 -15.72
N GLU A 1227 24.56 -3.19 -17.03
CA GLU A 1227 24.38 -2.01 -17.87
C GLU A 1227 23.19 -1.14 -17.44
N ASN A 1228 22.16 -1.73 -16.82
CA ASN A 1228 20.97 -1.03 -16.30
C ASN A 1228 21.10 -0.67 -14.82
N TYR A 1229 22.34 -0.51 -14.34
CA TYR A 1229 22.62 -0.18 -12.96
C TYR A 1229 23.68 0.90 -12.86
N GLU A 1230 23.48 1.75 -11.88
CA GLU A 1230 24.44 2.75 -11.47
C GLU A 1230 24.77 2.60 -10.00
N ILE A 1231 25.98 3.02 -9.63
CA ILE A 1231 26.36 3.17 -8.24
C ILE A 1231 26.25 4.64 -7.84
N MET A 1232 25.60 4.85 -6.70
CA MET A 1232 25.36 6.16 -6.11
C MET A 1232 26.08 6.28 -4.78
N LEU A 1233 26.83 7.37 -4.63
CA LEU A 1233 27.52 7.75 -3.42
C LEU A 1233 26.93 9.06 -2.90
N THR A 1234 26.37 9.05 -1.70
CA THR A 1234 26.03 10.27 -0.97
C THR A 1234 27.08 10.53 0.09
N THR A 1235 27.70 11.71 0.04
CA THR A 1235 28.73 12.16 0.98
C THR A 1235 28.22 13.34 1.81
N ARG A 1236 28.65 13.41 3.07
CA ARG A 1236 28.34 14.52 3.97
C ARG A 1236 29.53 14.81 4.87
N LYS A 1237 30.00 16.05 4.90
CA LYS A 1237 30.99 16.51 5.88
C LYS A 1237 30.36 16.53 7.28
N LYS A 1238 31.08 16.11 8.33
CA LYS A 1238 30.50 15.92 9.68
C LYS A 1238 29.98 17.21 10.32
N ASP A 1239 30.54 18.36 9.94
CA ASP A 1239 30.17 19.72 10.35
C ASP A 1239 29.14 20.40 9.43
N SER A 1240 28.79 19.80 8.29
CA SER A 1240 27.83 20.34 7.32
C SER A 1240 26.44 19.69 7.44
N GLU A 1241 25.40 20.50 7.24
CA GLU A 1241 24.02 20.02 7.11
C GLU A 1241 23.67 19.58 5.67
N TYR A 1242 24.55 19.85 4.70
CA TYR A 1242 24.34 19.61 3.29
C TYR A 1242 24.98 18.31 2.79
N VAL A 1243 24.34 17.65 1.83
CA VAL A 1243 24.81 16.41 1.20
C VAL A 1243 25.16 16.61 -0.27
N THR A 1244 26.17 15.89 -0.73
CA THR A 1244 26.55 15.78 -2.13
C THR A 1244 26.28 14.36 -2.61
N THR A 1245 25.64 14.21 -3.77
CA THR A 1245 25.35 12.90 -4.36
C THR A 1245 26.04 12.78 -5.71
N THR A 1246 26.79 11.70 -5.91
CA THR A 1246 27.47 11.37 -7.16
C THR A 1246 26.94 10.04 -7.67
N ARG A 1247 26.65 9.93 -8.97
CA ARG A 1247 26.20 8.72 -9.65
C ARG A 1247 27.13 8.39 -10.81
N THR A 1248 27.35 7.11 -11.07
CA THR A 1248 28.07 6.62 -12.25
C THR A 1248 27.57 5.22 -12.62
N SER A 1249 27.67 4.85 -13.91
CA SER A 1249 27.51 3.47 -14.34
C SER A 1249 28.49 2.54 -13.61
N LEU A 1250 28.12 1.27 -13.45
CA LEU A 1250 28.99 0.27 -12.83
C LEU A 1250 30.30 0.06 -13.62
N HIS A 1251 30.21 0.05 -14.95
CA HIS A 1251 31.36 -0.20 -15.82
C HIS A 1251 32.14 1.10 -16.15
N THR A 1252 33.37 0.93 -16.62
CA THR A 1252 34.16 2.02 -17.21
C THR A 1252 33.88 2.04 -18.72
N PRO A 1253 33.45 3.17 -19.33
CA PRO A 1253 33.22 3.25 -20.78
C PRO A 1253 34.45 2.80 -21.56
N GLU A 1254 34.26 2.01 -22.63
CA GLU A 1254 35.35 1.52 -23.48
C GLU A 1254 36.15 2.64 -24.14
N GLU A 1255 35.58 3.85 -24.28
CA GLU A 1255 36.25 5.03 -24.86
C GLU A 1255 37.44 5.58 -24.06
N ILE A 1256 37.67 5.08 -22.83
CA ILE A 1256 38.81 5.49 -21.97
C ILE A 1256 39.96 4.46 -22.06
N ARG A 1257 39.83 3.38 -22.82
CA ARG A 1257 40.90 2.38 -22.99
C ARG A 1257 41.81 2.63 -24.18
#